data_AF-A0A6L8B3Q1-F1
#
_entry.id   AF-A0A6L8B3Q1-F1
#
_cell.length_a   1.000
_cell.length_b   1.000
_cell.length_c   1.000
_cell.angle_alpha   90.00
_cell.angle_beta   90.00
_cell.angle_gamma   90.00
#
_symmetry.space_group_name_H-M   'P 1'
#
loop_
_entity.id
_entity.type
_entity.pdbx_description
1 polymer ?
#
loop_
_entity_poly.entity_id
_entity_poly.type
_entity_poly.pdbx_seq_one_letter_code
_entity_poly.pdbx_strand_id
1 'polypeptide(L)'
;MAIEIENRITEFIPNLNISQQVLGKQLGDFIKFERERLKNQILNGDSGFIACDVHTRIWDVVIQKVYEVAVYQIQSEYTKQVEELLKIPGIDYDDLMSDVPDEWTPDLAVYAVGSYGRNELCFFSDVDVVYTSSVDLEDVYDEGTLELIRWFYDFFDSLHVIIPGFEFSFIYRPISDIDKWNYQDMTALIDMRFIVGDTTLTEQFRKAVQSEKSDISLVLDLLQSKADAFKTSEDTIYLNQPDLKTGRGGLRTIQYALWMCGLPDFTSIPELYERYDDEQLKPALDFMFKVRNLLHVHANTQYDELSYHPEQDDTLQTKIAQALGYAEQTEECRYTLMADFYAKAKYLHFKAEMLIRKFLANGIPVSDVLGVRTDVLYCIDNNFGELDTDELFKLFSYFQQYDFEIDPSLATFIFAYVDAFDWDRFRKRVAELINTPGNVEKTLTRLHRLGILSRLGEGGMRFEKAMMTRSERSLDPYTVGKHTLAAIGHLDEIRRTESSSPFGGPRIAQPTTPSVNSELEELNTAYRSLLDPTILYMALFLHDIDKPDPTHPQTGAEKAKKIAPEFGFNSQQTDEICFLIKEHLSMIALARYHQWDENTISEFCEEVNTIDRLTSLYLLTYCDSKANGAQNFSNLEKHNLKRLYEVVRLRYVGEEESQWGVYAPPEEFQNFLQQMPVTYRIGVAPEEISTHIKMFAQAESTNANEQEKAESAAILQYVDKPGFTELHLCSHRRIGKLHTVSGLFFANNIDVRDARVYTKQDSNVELEIYRVVHQPPHHTGEPLPLDEELKRNLDLDIHSLLAGEETLEKIFQKRYVDPSGTWRVDDVTVETARNYTEIVVTGEEKIGYLHYLSGILAKLELNVEMCKCSGLGGQAIDRFYVQPVTDPQEVRQRILTELTTE
;
A
#
# COMPACT_ATOMS: atom_id res chain seq x y z
N MET A 1 -36.15 -0.76 -31.13
CA MET A 1 -35.26 -1.28 -30.08
C MET A 1 -35.56 -0.70 -28.70
N ALA A 2 -35.22 0.56 -28.35
CA ALA A 2 -35.50 1.12 -27.02
C ALA A 2 -36.99 1.04 -26.62
N ILE A 3 -37.88 1.48 -27.51
CA ILE A 3 -39.35 1.34 -27.39
C ILE A 3 -39.78 -0.11 -27.16
N GLU A 4 -39.06 -1.09 -27.71
CA GLU A 4 -39.42 -2.50 -27.54
C GLU A 4 -38.99 -3.04 -26.17
N ILE A 5 -37.85 -2.59 -25.62
CA ILE A 5 -37.40 -2.93 -24.27
C ILE A 5 -38.37 -2.31 -23.25
N GLU A 6 -38.75 -1.05 -23.46
CA GLU A 6 -39.72 -0.32 -22.64
C GLU A 6 -41.12 -0.96 -22.65
N ASN A 7 -41.61 -1.38 -23.82
CA ASN A 7 -42.87 -2.12 -23.91
C ASN A 7 -42.79 -3.44 -23.12
N ARG A 8 -41.67 -4.16 -23.21
CA ARG A 8 -41.48 -5.44 -22.49
C ARG A 8 -41.40 -5.24 -20.99
N ILE A 9 -40.69 -4.24 -20.46
CA ILE A 9 -40.67 -4.04 -18.99
C ILE A 9 -42.07 -3.79 -18.46
N THR A 10 -42.92 -3.11 -19.24
CA THR A 10 -44.32 -2.82 -18.89
C THR A 10 -45.18 -4.08 -18.88
N GLU A 11 -44.87 -5.09 -19.70
CA GLU A 11 -45.53 -6.40 -19.64
C GLU A 11 -45.14 -7.18 -18.36
N PHE A 12 -43.89 -7.05 -17.90
CA PHE A 12 -43.44 -7.68 -16.65
C PHE A 12 -43.98 -6.95 -15.42
N ILE A 13 -44.08 -5.62 -15.48
CA ILE A 13 -44.49 -4.73 -14.37
C ILE A 13 -45.64 -3.85 -14.86
N PRO A 14 -46.87 -4.38 -14.93
CA PRO A 14 -48.02 -3.66 -15.46
C PRO A 14 -48.65 -2.67 -14.46
N ASN A 15 -48.23 -2.69 -13.20
CA ASN A 15 -48.82 -1.87 -12.13
C ASN A 15 -47.73 -1.30 -11.21
N LEU A 16 -47.82 -0.01 -10.90
CA LEU A 16 -46.91 0.68 -9.98
C LEU A 16 -47.24 0.39 -8.50
N ASN A 17 -48.48 0.00 -8.19
CA ASN A 17 -48.86 -0.46 -6.85
C ASN A 17 -48.48 -1.93 -6.63
N ILE A 18 -47.19 -2.15 -6.41
CA ILE A 18 -46.57 -3.46 -6.23
C ILE A 18 -45.64 -3.41 -5.03
N SER A 19 -45.48 -4.49 -4.26
CA SER A 19 -44.52 -4.51 -3.16
C SER A 19 -43.08 -4.64 -3.66
N GLN A 20 -42.12 -4.09 -2.90
CA GLN A 20 -40.69 -4.11 -3.24
C GLN A 20 -40.17 -5.53 -3.53
N GLN A 21 -40.62 -6.55 -2.77
CA GLN A 21 -40.25 -7.96 -3.00
C GLN A 21 -40.76 -8.51 -4.34
N VAL A 22 -42.00 -8.19 -4.73
CA VAL A 22 -42.57 -8.68 -5.99
C VAL A 22 -41.95 -7.92 -7.17
N LEU A 23 -41.71 -6.61 -7.00
CA LEU A 23 -40.96 -5.79 -7.96
C LEU A 23 -39.56 -6.37 -8.22
N GLY A 24 -38.80 -6.67 -7.17
CA GLY A 24 -37.46 -7.25 -7.29
C GLY A 24 -37.45 -8.57 -8.05
N LYS A 25 -38.45 -9.43 -7.82
CA LYS A 25 -38.60 -10.69 -8.57
C LYS A 25 -38.92 -10.45 -10.04
N GLN A 26 -39.89 -9.59 -10.35
CA GLN A 26 -40.30 -9.31 -11.74
C GLN A 26 -39.20 -8.62 -12.53
N LEU A 27 -38.49 -7.66 -11.93
CA LEU A 27 -37.31 -7.04 -12.52
C LEU A 27 -36.18 -8.07 -12.72
N GLY A 28 -35.95 -8.94 -11.74
CA GLY A 28 -34.99 -10.04 -11.86
C GLY A 28 -35.28 -10.94 -13.06
N ASP A 29 -36.54 -11.30 -13.28
CA ASP A 29 -36.98 -12.12 -14.42
C ASP A 29 -36.83 -11.36 -15.75
N PHE A 30 -37.19 -10.08 -15.78
CA PHE A 30 -37.02 -9.21 -16.96
C PHE A 30 -35.54 -9.05 -17.35
N ILE A 31 -34.67 -8.73 -16.38
CA ILE A 31 -33.24 -8.52 -16.62
C ILE A 31 -32.60 -9.83 -17.11
N LYS A 32 -32.93 -10.97 -16.50
CA LYS A 32 -32.45 -12.29 -16.98
C LYS A 32 -32.88 -12.54 -18.43
N PHE A 33 -34.13 -12.23 -18.76
CA PHE A 33 -34.64 -12.39 -20.12
C PHE A 33 -33.90 -11.51 -21.14
N GLU A 34 -33.74 -10.21 -20.89
CA GLU A 34 -33.05 -9.32 -21.83
C GLU A 34 -31.55 -9.60 -21.90
N ARG A 35 -30.89 -9.96 -20.79
CA ARG A 35 -29.47 -10.34 -20.78
C ARG A 35 -29.22 -11.62 -21.58
N GLU A 36 -30.09 -12.62 -21.51
CA GLU A 36 -29.95 -13.81 -22.36
C GLU A 36 -30.09 -13.47 -23.85
N ARG A 37 -30.96 -12.53 -24.21
CA ARG A 37 -31.06 -12.05 -25.60
C ARG A 37 -29.81 -11.31 -26.05
N LEU A 38 -29.31 -10.41 -25.22
CA LEU A 38 -28.06 -9.68 -25.46
C LEU A 38 -26.86 -10.63 -25.57
N LYS A 39 -26.78 -11.64 -24.70
CA LYS A 39 -25.75 -12.69 -24.76
C LYS A 39 -25.74 -13.41 -26.10
N ASN A 40 -26.92 -13.79 -26.60
CA ASN A 40 -27.05 -14.43 -27.91
C ASN A 40 -26.63 -13.48 -29.05
N GLN A 41 -26.94 -12.19 -28.97
CA GLN A 41 -26.49 -11.18 -29.93
C GLN A 41 -24.95 -11.04 -29.95
N ILE A 42 -24.34 -10.96 -28.77
CA ILE A 42 -22.87 -10.90 -28.61
C ILE A 42 -22.21 -12.14 -29.22
N LEU A 43 -22.71 -13.34 -28.91
CA LEU A 43 -22.18 -14.60 -29.44
C LEU A 43 -22.32 -14.75 -30.95
N ASN A 44 -23.32 -14.11 -31.55
CA ASN A 44 -23.51 -14.08 -33.01
C ASN A 44 -22.63 -13.01 -33.70
N GLY A 45 -21.81 -12.29 -32.94
CA GLY A 45 -20.87 -11.32 -33.48
C GLY A 45 -21.52 -9.99 -33.90
N ASP A 46 -22.52 -9.50 -33.16
CA ASP A 46 -23.02 -8.14 -33.31
C ASP A 46 -21.92 -7.08 -33.07
N SER A 47 -22.14 -5.83 -33.52
CA SER A 47 -21.22 -4.72 -33.25
C SER A 47 -21.04 -4.51 -31.74
N GLY A 48 -19.81 -4.18 -31.34
CA GLY A 48 -19.49 -3.87 -29.95
C GLY A 48 -20.29 -2.70 -29.40
N PHE A 49 -20.38 -1.60 -30.17
CA PHE A 49 -21.21 -0.44 -29.80
C PHE A 49 -22.69 -0.77 -29.68
N ILE A 50 -23.24 -1.58 -30.61
CA ILE A 50 -24.65 -1.98 -30.55
C ILE A 50 -24.92 -2.80 -29.29
N ALA A 51 -24.07 -3.78 -28.97
CA ALA A 51 -24.22 -4.58 -27.76
C ALA A 51 -24.16 -3.72 -26.49
N CYS A 52 -23.24 -2.74 -26.45
CA CYS A 52 -23.13 -1.80 -25.35
C CYS A 52 -24.38 -0.90 -25.21
N ASP A 53 -24.88 -0.32 -26.30
CA ASP A 53 -26.09 0.52 -26.28
C ASP A 53 -27.32 -0.29 -25.83
N VAL A 54 -27.50 -1.52 -26.35
CA VAL A 54 -28.58 -2.43 -25.88
C VAL A 54 -28.50 -2.63 -24.37
N HIS A 55 -27.31 -2.93 -23.84
CA HIS A 55 -27.14 -3.14 -22.41
C HIS A 55 -27.46 -1.90 -21.59
N THR A 56 -26.98 -0.73 -22.05
CA THR A 56 -27.31 0.57 -21.45
C THR A 56 -28.82 0.80 -21.44
N ARG A 57 -29.54 0.50 -22.53
CA ARG A 57 -31.01 0.67 -22.59
C ARG A 57 -31.78 -0.25 -21.66
N ILE A 58 -31.30 -1.47 -21.42
CA ILE A 58 -31.90 -2.37 -20.42
C ILE A 58 -31.89 -1.68 -19.05
N TRP A 59 -30.76 -1.10 -18.66
CA TRP A 59 -30.62 -0.44 -17.36
C TRP A 59 -31.31 0.92 -17.27
N ASP A 60 -31.34 1.70 -18.35
CA ASP A 60 -32.12 2.95 -18.41
C ASP A 60 -33.58 2.67 -18.00
N VAL A 61 -34.18 1.66 -18.64
CA VAL A 61 -35.58 1.29 -18.47
C VAL A 61 -35.83 0.67 -17.08
N VAL A 62 -34.87 -0.11 -16.56
CA VAL A 62 -34.95 -0.62 -15.17
C VAL A 62 -34.94 0.53 -14.17
N ILE A 63 -33.97 1.43 -14.24
CA ILE A 63 -33.84 2.56 -13.30
C ILE A 63 -35.05 3.48 -13.38
N GLN A 64 -35.55 3.76 -14.59
CA GLN A 64 -36.78 4.54 -14.77
C GLN A 64 -38.00 3.86 -14.15
N LYS A 65 -38.18 2.54 -14.35
CA LYS A 65 -39.31 1.83 -13.77
C LYS A 65 -39.25 1.79 -12.24
N VAL A 66 -38.05 1.59 -11.70
CA VAL A 66 -37.76 1.63 -10.27
C VAL A 66 -38.09 3.01 -9.69
N TYR A 67 -37.68 4.08 -10.37
CA TYR A 67 -38.04 5.46 -10.03
C TYR A 67 -39.56 5.68 -9.98
N GLU A 68 -40.27 5.28 -11.04
CA GLU A 68 -41.72 5.44 -11.14
C GLU A 68 -42.47 4.72 -10.00
N VAL A 69 -42.05 3.49 -9.67
CA VAL A 69 -42.67 2.73 -8.58
C VAL A 69 -42.38 3.37 -7.22
N ALA A 70 -41.15 3.80 -6.98
CA ALA A 70 -40.76 4.45 -5.73
C ALA A 70 -41.55 5.74 -5.52
N VAL A 71 -41.59 6.61 -6.54
CA VAL A 71 -42.35 7.88 -6.48
C VAL A 71 -43.82 7.61 -6.23
N TYR A 72 -44.43 6.66 -6.94
CA TYR A 72 -45.83 6.28 -6.74
C TYR A 72 -46.12 5.79 -5.32
N GLN A 73 -45.24 4.95 -4.76
CA GLN A 73 -45.41 4.42 -3.40
C GLN A 73 -45.33 5.52 -2.35
N ILE A 74 -44.34 6.40 -2.46
CA ILE A 74 -44.13 7.53 -1.56
C ILE A 74 -45.35 8.46 -1.61
N GLN A 75 -45.79 8.86 -2.80
CA GLN A 75 -47.00 9.69 -2.98
C GLN A 75 -48.25 9.02 -2.41
N SER A 76 -48.41 7.70 -2.64
CA SER A 76 -49.56 6.97 -2.12
C SER A 76 -49.57 6.89 -0.60
N GLU A 77 -48.40 6.79 0.04
CA GLU A 77 -48.31 6.74 1.50
C GLU A 77 -48.57 8.12 2.12
N TYR A 78 -48.00 9.19 1.56
CA TYR A 78 -48.33 10.56 1.96
C TYR A 78 -49.83 10.85 1.83
N THR A 79 -50.45 10.44 0.72
CA THR A 79 -51.90 10.62 0.52
C THR A 79 -52.72 9.91 1.59
N LYS A 80 -52.36 8.67 1.97
CA LYS A 80 -53.04 7.96 3.07
C LYS A 80 -52.86 8.67 4.42
N GLN A 81 -51.66 9.16 4.71
CA GLN A 81 -51.39 9.90 5.95
C GLN A 81 -52.25 11.16 6.02
N VAL A 82 -52.37 11.91 4.92
CA VAL A 82 -53.27 13.06 4.81
C VAL A 82 -54.73 12.65 5.05
N GLU A 83 -55.21 11.58 4.41
CA GLU A 83 -56.57 11.04 4.61
C GLU A 83 -56.83 10.61 6.06
N GLU A 84 -55.82 10.14 6.80
CA GLU A 84 -55.92 9.81 8.22
C GLU A 84 -55.96 11.05 9.11
N LEU A 85 -55.13 12.06 8.82
CA LEU A 85 -55.13 13.34 9.53
C LEU A 85 -56.47 14.06 9.39
N LEU A 86 -57.09 14.03 8.21
CA LEU A 86 -58.42 14.61 7.97
C LEU A 86 -59.57 13.95 8.76
N LYS A 87 -59.34 12.78 9.38
CA LYS A 87 -60.31 12.14 10.28
C LYS A 87 -60.27 12.73 11.71
N ILE A 88 -59.28 13.57 12.03
CA ILE A 88 -59.12 14.20 13.35
C ILE A 88 -60.00 15.47 13.41
N PRO A 89 -60.87 15.63 14.43
CA PRO A 89 -61.76 16.80 14.52
C PRO A 89 -60.98 18.12 14.70
N GLY A 90 -61.24 19.10 13.83
CA GLY A 90 -60.67 20.44 13.92
C GLY A 90 -59.51 20.73 12.95
N ILE A 91 -59.16 19.77 12.09
CA ILE A 91 -58.24 19.97 10.96
C ILE A 91 -59.08 20.36 9.73
N ASP A 92 -58.81 21.54 9.16
CA ASP A 92 -59.45 22.00 7.92
C ASP A 92 -58.68 21.48 6.70
N TYR A 93 -59.41 20.97 5.71
CA TYR A 93 -58.84 20.43 4.48
C TYR A 93 -58.13 21.52 3.68
N ASP A 94 -58.70 22.74 3.68
CA ASP A 94 -58.17 23.86 2.90
C ASP A 94 -56.85 24.39 3.49
N ASP A 95 -56.67 24.38 4.82
CA ASP A 95 -55.39 24.72 5.47
C ASP A 95 -54.32 23.67 5.16
N LEU A 96 -54.66 22.37 5.24
CA LEU A 96 -53.70 21.28 5.04
C LEU A 96 -53.23 21.12 3.58
N MET A 97 -54.11 21.44 2.62
CA MET A 97 -53.83 21.31 1.19
C MET A 97 -53.34 22.60 0.54
N SER A 98 -53.36 23.74 1.24
CA SER A 98 -52.89 25.03 0.71
C SER A 98 -51.38 25.08 0.42
N ASP A 99 -50.59 24.25 1.11
CA ASP A 99 -49.12 24.17 1.01
C ASP A 99 -48.60 22.90 0.30
N VAL A 100 -49.49 22.00 -0.15
CA VAL A 100 -49.11 20.74 -0.83
C VAL A 100 -49.26 20.93 -2.35
N PRO A 101 -48.16 20.83 -3.14
CA PRO A 101 -48.25 20.91 -4.60
C PRO A 101 -49.17 19.82 -5.17
N ASP A 102 -49.92 20.13 -6.25
CA ASP A 102 -50.79 19.17 -6.94
C ASP A 102 -50.03 17.92 -7.45
N GLU A 103 -48.70 18.00 -7.62
CA GLU A 103 -47.80 16.91 -8.02
C GLU A 103 -46.46 17.06 -7.29
N TRP A 104 -46.09 16.08 -6.44
CA TRP A 104 -44.79 16.08 -5.76
C TRP A 104 -43.67 15.82 -6.78
N THR A 105 -42.73 16.77 -6.86
CA THR A 105 -41.52 16.67 -7.69
C THR A 105 -40.31 16.64 -6.75
N PRO A 106 -39.60 15.49 -6.64
CA PRO A 106 -38.44 15.40 -5.75
C PRO A 106 -37.30 16.30 -6.26
N ASP A 107 -36.57 16.93 -5.33
CA ASP A 107 -35.31 17.64 -5.63
C ASP A 107 -34.19 16.63 -5.85
N LEU A 108 -34.31 15.85 -6.92
CA LEU A 108 -33.41 14.75 -7.24
C LEU A 108 -33.28 14.58 -8.75
N ALA A 109 -32.05 14.48 -9.22
CA ALA A 109 -31.73 14.04 -10.58
C ALA A 109 -30.75 12.86 -10.56
N VAL A 110 -30.96 11.93 -11.48
CA VAL A 110 -30.20 10.68 -11.58
C VAL A 110 -29.48 10.62 -12.92
N TYR A 111 -28.16 10.41 -12.88
CA TYR A 111 -27.30 10.35 -14.06
C TYR A 111 -26.57 9.02 -14.17
N ALA A 112 -26.46 8.52 -15.40
CA ALA A 112 -25.48 7.52 -15.77
C ALA A 112 -24.12 8.20 -15.94
N VAL A 113 -23.04 7.60 -15.42
CA VAL A 113 -21.67 8.10 -15.58
C VAL A 113 -20.75 7.02 -16.14
N GLY A 114 -19.51 7.39 -16.49
CA GLY A 114 -18.52 6.43 -16.95
C GLY A 114 -18.98 5.67 -18.21
N SER A 115 -18.72 4.36 -18.27
CA SER A 115 -19.10 3.55 -19.44
C SER A 115 -20.62 3.48 -19.66
N TYR A 116 -21.40 3.58 -18.58
CA TYR A 116 -22.84 3.59 -18.65
C TYR A 116 -23.37 4.90 -19.26
N GLY A 117 -22.79 6.03 -18.85
CA GLY A 117 -23.10 7.36 -19.39
C GLY A 117 -22.78 7.48 -20.90
N ARG A 118 -21.66 6.90 -21.33
CA ARG A 118 -21.22 6.90 -22.74
C ARG A 118 -22.01 5.98 -23.69
N ASN A 119 -22.93 5.17 -23.19
CA ASN A 119 -23.54 4.04 -23.92
C ASN A 119 -22.51 2.98 -24.37
N GLU A 120 -21.48 2.76 -23.55
CA GLU A 120 -20.37 1.83 -23.79
C GLU A 120 -20.37 0.66 -22.79
N LEU A 121 -21.51 0.36 -22.18
CA LEU A 121 -21.65 -0.62 -21.09
C LEU A 121 -21.50 -2.07 -21.57
N CYS A 122 -20.34 -2.70 -21.36
CA CYS A 122 -20.15 -4.11 -21.69
C CYS A 122 -20.94 -5.06 -20.76
N PHE A 123 -21.08 -6.32 -21.14
CA PHE A 123 -22.02 -7.29 -20.55
C PHE A 123 -21.92 -7.55 -19.03
N PHE A 124 -20.70 -7.51 -18.47
CA PHE A 124 -20.40 -7.59 -17.03
C PHE A 124 -19.67 -6.32 -16.55
N SER A 125 -19.96 -5.16 -17.18
CA SER A 125 -19.50 -3.86 -16.64
C SER A 125 -20.49 -3.33 -15.61
N ASP A 126 -19.94 -2.59 -14.66
CA ASP A 126 -20.67 -2.03 -13.52
C ASP A 126 -21.58 -0.90 -14.00
N VAL A 127 -22.73 -0.75 -13.33
CA VAL A 127 -23.66 0.35 -13.60
C VAL A 127 -23.46 1.44 -12.57
N ASP A 128 -22.74 2.47 -13.01
CA ASP A 128 -22.38 3.64 -12.22
C ASP A 128 -23.43 4.74 -12.34
N VAL A 129 -24.03 5.11 -11.21
CA VAL A 129 -25.13 6.08 -11.12
C VAL A 129 -24.80 7.16 -10.10
N VAL A 130 -25.01 8.42 -10.50
CA VAL A 130 -24.87 9.60 -9.64
C VAL A 130 -26.24 10.21 -9.34
N TYR A 131 -26.49 10.53 -8.08
CA TYR A 131 -27.63 11.30 -7.62
C TYR A 131 -27.20 12.71 -7.23
N THR A 132 -28.02 13.69 -7.58
CA THR A 132 -27.78 15.09 -7.24
C THR A 132 -29.06 15.72 -6.73
N SER A 133 -28.93 16.61 -5.75
CA SER A 133 -29.94 17.56 -5.28
C SER A 133 -29.37 18.99 -5.28
N SER A 134 -30.23 19.98 -5.06
CA SER A 134 -29.83 21.40 -5.02
C SER A 134 -28.98 21.78 -3.79
N VAL A 135 -29.10 21.02 -2.71
CA VAL A 135 -28.41 21.20 -1.41
C VAL A 135 -27.84 19.88 -0.90
N ASP A 136 -26.98 19.93 0.12
CA ASP A 136 -26.43 18.75 0.80
C ASP A 136 -27.55 17.90 1.44
N LEU A 137 -27.31 16.59 1.59
CA LEU A 137 -28.27 15.63 2.16
C LEU A 137 -28.85 16.08 3.51
N GLU A 138 -28.03 16.69 4.35
CA GLU A 138 -28.43 17.18 5.69
C GLU A 138 -29.36 18.39 5.63
N ASP A 139 -29.34 19.11 4.51
CA ASP A 139 -30.11 20.32 4.24
C ASP A 139 -31.30 20.08 3.29
N VAL A 140 -31.51 18.84 2.82
CA VAL A 140 -32.69 18.46 2.05
C VAL A 140 -33.91 18.48 2.99
N TYR A 141 -34.72 19.53 2.88
CA TYR A 141 -35.93 19.71 3.69
C TYR A 141 -37.11 18.81 3.27
N ASP A 142 -37.05 18.21 2.08
CA ASP A 142 -38.10 17.31 1.57
C ASP A 142 -37.86 15.86 2.02
N GLU A 143 -38.60 15.43 3.04
CA GLU A 143 -38.57 14.04 3.55
C GLU A 143 -38.88 13.01 2.45
N GLY A 144 -39.70 13.36 1.45
CA GLY A 144 -40.00 12.46 0.33
C GLY A 144 -38.77 12.20 -0.53
N THR A 145 -37.91 13.21 -0.74
CA THR A 145 -36.66 13.08 -1.49
C THR A 145 -35.66 12.20 -0.74
N LEU A 146 -35.56 12.36 0.59
CA LEU A 146 -34.72 11.50 1.43
C LEU A 146 -35.21 10.05 1.43
N GLU A 147 -36.53 9.82 1.50
CA GLU A 147 -37.13 8.51 1.40
C GLU A 147 -36.86 7.87 0.03
N LEU A 148 -36.96 8.64 -1.05
CA LEU A 148 -36.64 8.18 -2.41
C LEU A 148 -35.19 7.71 -2.53
N ILE A 149 -34.24 8.48 -2.01
CA ILE A 149 -32.81 8.10 -2.01
C ILE A 149 -32.61 6.78 -1.25
N ARG A 150 -33.16 6.67 -0.04
CA ARG A 150 -33.09 5.44 0.77
C ARG A 150 -33.70 4.24 0.06
N TRP A 151 -34.88 4.43 -0.53
CA TRP A 151 -35.60 3.40 -1.26
C TRP A 151 -34.75 2.84 -2.41
N PHE A 152 -34.05 3.70 -3.15
CA PHE A 152 -33.14 3.29 -4.22
C PHE A 152 -31.97 2.44 -3.72
N TYR A 153 -31.27 2.91 -2.67
CA TYR A 153 -30.16 2.17 -2.08
C TYR A 153 -30.61 0.77 -1.62
N ASP A 154 -31.67 0.70 -0.81
CA ASP A 154 -32.20 -0.56 -0.27
C ASP A 154 -32.66 -1.50 -1.39
N PHE A 155 -33.30 -0.96 -2.44
CA PHE A 155 -33.82 -1.76 -3.53
C PHE A 155 -32.71 -2.38 -4.38
N PHE A 156 -31.74 -1.59 -4.81
CA PHE A 156 -30.68 -2.10 -5.67
C PHE A 156 -29.67 -2.99 -4.92
N ASP A 157 -29.43 -2.75 -3.63
CA ASP A 157 -28.69 -3.68 -2.78
C ASP A 157 -29.40 -5.06 -2.74
N SER A 158 -30.72 -5.06 -2.59
CA SER A 158 -31.50 -6.30 -2.63
C SER A 158 -31.47 -7.02 -3.99
N LEU A 159 -31.30 -6.29 -5.09
CA LEU A 159 -31.20 -6.85 -6.45
C LEU A 159 -29.87 -7.59 -6.68
N HIS A 160 -28.79 -7.22 -5.99
CA HIS A 160 -27.49 -7.89 -6.09
C HIS A 160 -27.59 -9.39 -5.76
N VAL A 161 -28.46 -9.75 -4.79
CA VAL A 161 -28.75 -11.15 -4.42
C VAL A 161 -29.50 -11.90 -5.53
N ILE A 162 -30.30 -11.20 -6.33
CA ILE A 162 -31.21 -11.79 -7.32
C ILE A 162 -30.50 -12.06 -8.66
N ILE A 163 -29.47 -11.27 -8.97
CA ILE A 163 -28.70 -11.31 -10.22
C ILE A 163 -27.19 -11.36 -9.89
N PRO A 164 -26.64 -12.57 -9.68
CA PRO A 164 -25.22 -12.73 -9.32
C PRO A 164 -24.28 -12.19 -10.41
N GLY A 165 -23.16 -11.61 -9.98
CA GLY A 165 -22.11 -11.10 -10.87
C GLY A 165 -22.46 -9.76 -11.53
N PHE A 166 -23.34 -8.96 -10.92
CA PHE A 166 -23.70 -7.64 -11.40
C PHE A 166 -23.52 -6.60 -10.28
N GLU A 167 -22.73 -5.56 -10.53
CA GLU A 167 -22.44 -4.50 -9.55
C GLU A 167 -23.12 -3.19 -9.92
N PHE A 168 -23.71 -2.57 -8.90
CA PHE A 168 -24.30 -1.24 -8.97
C PHE A 168 -23.51 -0.31 -8.05
N SER A 169 -23.03 0.80 -8.61
CA SER A 169 -22.38 1.84 -7.83
C SER A 169 -23.27 3.07 -7.78
N PHE A 170 -23.60 3.52 -6.58
CA PHE A 170 -24.45 4.67 -6.32
C PHE A 170 -23.69 5.70 -5.52
N ILE A 171 -23.61 6.92 -6.05
CA ILE A 171 -22.89 8.00 -5.39
C ILE A 171 -23.77 9.23 -5.35
N TYR A 172 -23.94 9.78 -4.17
CA TYR A 172 -24.59 11.06 -3.98
C TYR A 172 -23.58 12.21 -4.11
N ARG A 173 -23.90 13.17 -4.99
CA ARG A 173 -23.09 14.35 -5.31
C ARG A 173 -24.00 15.58 -5.44
N PRO A 174 -24.11 16.40 -4.38
CA PRO A 174 -24.91 17.62 -4.41
C PRO A 174 -24.19 18.70 -5.21
N ILE A 175 -24.94 19.68 -5.73
CA ILE A 175 -24.35 20.83 -6.46
C ILE A 175 -23.43 21.66 -5.56
N SER A 176 -23.70 21.72 -4.25
CA SER A 176 -22.89 22.42 -3.25
C SER A 176 -21.46 21.90 -3.12
N ASP A 177 -21.18 20.65 -3.54
CA ASP A 177 -19.88 20.00 -3.34
C ASP A 177 -18.93 20.12 -4.55
N ILE A 178 -19.32 20.81 -5.61
CA ILE A 178 -18.55 20.82 -6.88
C ILE A 178 -17.10 21.31 -6.68
N ASP A 179 -16.86 22.23 -5.75
CA ASP A 179 -15.54 22.76 -5.42
C ASP A 179 -14.59 21.73 -4.77
N LYS A 180 -15.14 20.62 -4.26
CA LYS A 180 -14.39 19.54 -3.60
C LYS A 180 -14.04 18.38 -4.54
N TRP A 181 -14.52 18.40 -5.79
CA TRP A 181 -14.39 17.26 -6.70
C TRP A 181 -13.02 17.16 -7.34
N ASN A 182 -12.52 15.93 -7.47
CA ASN A 182 -11.21 15.62 -8.04
C ASN A 182 -11.30 15.22 -9.52
N TYR A 183 -10.16 14.94 -10.16
CA TYR A 183 -10.11 14.57 -11.59
C TYR A 183 -10.93 13.33 -11.95
N GLN A 184 -11.03 12.32 -11.06
CA GLN A 184 -11.80 11.11 -11.33
C GLN A 184 -13.28 11.44 -11.45
N ASP A 185 -13.78 12.28 -10.56
CA ASP A 185 -15.16 12.76 -10.48
C ASP A 185 -15.48 13.53 -11.76
N MET A 186 -14.60 14.46 -12.13
CA MET A 186 -14.73 15.25 -13.34
C MET A 186 -14.70 14.39 -14.61
N THR A 187 -13.85 13.35 -14.67
CA THR A 187 -13.81 12.42 -15.82
C THR A 187 -14.98 11.44 -15.86
N ALA A 188 -15.64 11.17 -14.74
CA ALA A 188 -16.89 10.41 -14.72
C ALA A 188 -18.05 11.29 -15.20
N LEU A 189 -18.08 12.54 -14.76
CA LEU A 189 -19.17 13.48 -15.03
C LEU A 189 -19.10 14.12 -16.42
N ILE A 190 -17.93 14.21 -17.04
CA ILE A 190 -17.83 14.62 -18.45
C ILE A 190 -18.67 13.74 -19.37
N ASP A 191 -18.86 12.48 -18.96
CA ASP A 191 -19.64 11.47 -19.66
C ASP A 191 -21.05 11.32 -19.07
N MET A 192 -21.52 12.27 -18.25
CA MET A 192 -22.81 12.18 -17.59
C MET A 192 -23.98 12.20 -18.59
N ARG A 193 -24.94 11.31 -18.36
CA ARG A 193 -26.18 11.24 -19.14
C ARG A 193 -27.38 11.14 -18.20
N PHE A 194 -28.30 12.09 -18.33
CA PHE A 194 -29.54 12.10 -17.57
C PHE A 194 -30.38 10.83 -17.82
N ILE A 195 -30.90 10.24 -16.74
CA ILE A 195 -31.79 9.07 -16.78
C ILE A 195 -33.22 9.47 -16.37
N VAL A 196 -33.37 10.07 -15.18
CA VAL A 196 -34.67 10.40 -14.56
C VAL A 196 -34.51 11.46 -13.46
N GLY A 197 -35.60 12.14 -13.07
CA GLY A 197 -35.62 13.17 -12.02
C GLY A 197 -35.88 14.58 -12.53
N ASP A 198 -35.44 15.60 -11.79
CA ASP A 198 -35.61 17.01 -12.16
C ASP A 198 -34.65 17.44 -13.28
N THR A 199 -35.24 17.80 -14.42
CA THR A 199 -34.53 18.32 -15.59
C THR A 199 -33.97 19.74 -15.37
N THR A 200 -34.52 20.53 -14.46
CA THR A 200 -34.02 21.87 -14.14
C THR A 200 -32.70 21.76 -13.39
N LEU A 201 -32.65 20.87 -12.39
CA LEU A 201 -31.43 20.52 -11.66
C LEU A 201 -30.34 20.01 -12.60
N THR A 202 -30.70 19.27 -13.66
CA THR A 202 -29.75 18.81 -14.69
C THR A 202 -29.01 19.95 -15.38
N GLU A 203 -29.72 21.00 -15.78
CA GLU A 203 -29.10 22.14 -16.45
C GLU A 203 -28.27 22.99 -15.48
N GLN A 204 -28.68 23.09 -14.22
CA GLN A 204 -27.90 23.76 -13.17
C GLN A 204 -26.61 23.00 -12.88
N PHE A 205 -26.71 21.70 -12.66
CA PHE A 205 -25.58 20.81 -12.43
C PHE A 205 -24.59 20.89 -13.59
N ARG A 206 -25.05 20.71 -14.83
CA ARG A 206 -24.21 20.86 -16.02
C ARG A 206 -23.49 22.19 -16.05
N LYS A 207 -24.18 23.31 -15.83
CA LYS A 207 -23.54 24.65 -15.83
C LYS A 207 -22.50 24.80 -14.73
N ALA A 208 -22.77 24.28 -13.53
CA ALA A 208 -21.88 24.40 -12.39
C ALA A 208 -20.60 23.56 -12.59
N VAL A 209 -20.72 22.33 -13.09
CA VAL A 209 -19.54 21.54 -13.48
C VAL A 209 -18.78 22.20 -14.64
N GLN A 210 -19.50 22.89 -15.52
CA GLN A 210 -18.88 23.65 -16.60
C GLN A 210 -18.17 24.92 -16.16
N SER A 211 -18.51 25.54 -15.03
CA SER A 211 -17.78 26.73 -14.55
C SER A 211 -16.45 26.38 -13.88
N GLU A 212 -16.33 25.19 -13.28
CA GLU A 212 -15.10 24.74 -12.60
C GLU A 212 -14.04 24.13 -13.54
N LYS A 213 -14.27 24.16 -14.86
CA LYS A 213 -13.42 23.57 -15.92
C LYS A 213 -12.00 24.08 -16.05
N SER A 214 -11.65 25.17 -15.38
CA SER A 214 -10.39 25.87 -15.60
C SER A 214 -9.24 25.34 -14.74
N ASP A 215 -9.47 24.33 -13.89
CA ASP A 215 -8.36 23.83 -13.09
C ASP A 215 -7.43 22.97 -13.92
N ILE A 216 -6.29 23.57 -14.25
CA ILE A 216 -5.16 22.91 -14.89
C ILE A 216 -4.71 21.65 -14.13
N SER A 217 -4.89 21.62 -12.81
CA SER A 217 -4.57 20.46 -11.98
C SER A 217 -5.23 19.18 -12.49
N LEU A 218 -6.48 19.24 -12.97
CA LEU A 218 -7.23 18.08 -13.49
C LEU A 218 -6.54 17.44 -14.70
N VAL A 219 -5.98 18.28 -15.59
CA VAL A 219 -5.26 17.80 -16.77
C VAL A 219 -3.92 17.19 -16.36
N LEU A 220 -3.22 17.80 -15.41
CA LEU A 220 -1.94 17.30 -14.92
C LEU A 220 -2.13 15.99 -14.14
N ASP A 221 -3.19 15.86 -13.35
CA ASP A 221 -3.58 14.64 -12.65
C ASP A 221 -3.89 13.50 -13.62
N LEU A 222 -4.58 13.79 -14.73
CA LEU A 222 -4.82 12.82 -15.79
C LEU A 222 -3.53 12.34 -16.47
N LEU A 223 -2.58 13.25 -16.71
CA LEU A 223 -1.27 12.90 -17.25
C LEU A 223 -0.48 12.01 -16.30
N GLN A 224 -0.49 12.35 -15.00
CA GLN A 224 0.15 11.56 -13.96
C GLN A 224 -0.48 10.18 -13.83
N SER A 225 -1.82 10.11 -13.77
CA SER A 225 -2.59 8.86 -13.72
C SER A 225 -2.25 7.94 -14.90
N LYS A 226 -2.16 8.50 -16.11
CA LYS A 226 -1.71 7.76 -17.30
C LYS A 226 -0.27 7.27 -17.15
N ALA A 227 0.64 8.14 -16.72
CA ALA A 227 2.06 7.78 -16.58
C ALA A 227 2.25 6.65 -15.58
N ASP A 228 1.54 6.68 -14.45
CA ASP A 228 1.63 5.64 -13.42
C ASP A 228 1.01 4.32 -13.87
N ALA A 229 -0.12 4.35 -14.58
CA ALA A 229 -0.71 3.16 -15.19
C ALA A 229 0.22 2.49 -16.23
N PHE A 230 1.08 3.27 -16.89
CA PHE A 230 2.05 2.74 -17.86
C PHE A 230 3.37 2.29 -17.23
N LYS A 231 3.71 2.74 -16.01
CA LYS A 231 4.88 2.21 -15.26
C LYS A 231 4.63 0.81 -14.71
N THR A 232 3.39 0.51 -14.34
CA THR A 232 2.99 -0.77 -13.75
C THR A 232 2.77 -1.88 -14.78
N SER A 233 2.58 -1.53 -16.05
CA SER A 233 2.43 -2.48 -17.15
C SER A 233 3.77 -2.72 -17.87
N GLU A 234 3.94 -3.89 -18.48
CA GLU A 234 5.05 -4.11 -19.41
C GLU A 234 4.99 -3.06 -20.54
N ASP A 235 6.12 -2.42 -20.85
CA ASP A 235 6.23 -1.27 -21.76
C ASP A 235 6.03 -1.64 -23.25
N THR A 236 4.98 -2.40 -23.58
CA THR A 236 4.69 -2.88 -24.93
C THR A 236 3.19 -3.15 -25.16
N ILE A 237 2.74 -2.98 -26.40
CA ILE A 237 1.38 -3.37 -26.84
C ILE A 237 1.33 -4.83 -27.33
N TYR A 238 2.49 -5.47 -27.52
CA TYR A 238 2.62 -6.78 -28.17
C TYR A 238 2.68 -7.91 -27.12
N LEU A 239 1.73 -7.92 -26.20
CA LEU A 239 1.59 -8.97 -25.20
C LEU A 239 0.81 -10.16 -25.76
N ASN A 240 1.20 -11.38 -25.39
CA ASN A 240 0.46 -12.59 -25.76
C ASN A 240 -0.88 -12.70 -25.03
N GLN A 241 -1.01 -12.05 -23.87
CA GLN A 241 -2.21 -12.00 -23.04
C GLN A 241 -2.50 -10.53 -22.65
N PRO A 242 -3.00 -9.72 -23.60
CA PRO A 242 -3.22 -8.29 -23.35
C PRO A 242 -4.51 -8.02 -22.56
N ASP A 243 -4.47 -7.02 -21.70
CA ASP A 243 -5.66 -6.41 -21.09
C ASP A 243 -6.29 -5.38 -22.06
N LEU A 244 -7.58 -5.54 -22.38
CA LEU A 244 -8.31 -4.67 -23.30
C LEU A 244 -8.78 -3.34 -22.71
N LYS A 245 -8.93 -3.25 -21.38
CA LYS A 245 -9.40 -2.07 -20.67
C LYS A 245 -8.23 -1.17 -20.30
N THR A 246 -7.25 -1.71 -19.58
CA THR A 246 -6.19 -0.96 -18.87
C THR A 246 -4.82 -1.13 -19.51
N GLY A 247 -4.63 -2.21 -20.28
CA GLY A 247 -3.37 -2.48 -20.97
C GLY A 247 -3.00 -1.40 -21.96
N ARG A 248 -1.71 -1.35 -22.32
CA ARG A 248 -1.21 -0.36 -23.29
C ARG A 248 -1.85 -0.61 -24.67
N GLY A 249 -2.48 0.41 -25.22
CA GLY A 249 -3.29 0.29 -26.44
C GLY A 249 -4.71 -0.24 -26.21
N GLY A 250 -5.09 -0.50 -24.96
CA GLY A 250 -6.47 -0.77 -24.54
C GLY A 250 -7.36 0.48 -24.53
N LEU A 251 -8.62 0.32 -24.11
CA LEU A 251 -9.64 1.37 -24.08
C LEU A 251 -9.20 2.60 -23.26
N ARG A 252 -8.58 2.39 -22.09
CA ARG A 252 -8.14 3.47 -21.20
C ARG A 252 -7.06 4.35 -21.82
N THR A 253 -6.23 3.79 -22.71
CA THR A 253 -5.16 4.53 -23.41
C THR A 253 -5.73 5.71 -24.20
N ILE A 254 -6.79 5.49 -24.98
CA ILE A 254 -7.43 6.55 -25.76
C ILE A 254 -8.37 7.41 -24.90
N GLN A 255 -9.03 6.83 -23.89
CA GLN A 255 -9.89 7.58 -22.96
C GLN A 255 -9.12 8.68 -22.21
N TYR A 256 -7.89 8.44 -21.75
CA TYR A 256 -7.06 9.50 -21.16
C TYR A 256 -6.90 10.70 -22.10
N ALA A 257 -6.61 10.45 -23.37
CA ALA A 257 -6.45 11.51 -24.36
C ALA A 257 -7.77 12.25 -24.62
N LEU A 258 -8.88 11.52 -24.71
CA LEU A 258 -10.19 12.10 -24.99
C LEU A 258 -10.73 12.90 -23.80
N TRP A 259 -10.58 12.42 -22.57
CA TRP A 259 -10.92 13.20 -21.37
C TRP A 259 -10.15 14.50 -21.33
N MET A 260 -8.82 14.48 -21.54
CA MET A 260 -8.04 15.72 -21.61
C MET A 260 -8.57 16.69 -22.68
N CYS A 261 -8.96 16.18 -23.85
CA CYS A 261 -9.50 17.00 -24.92
C CYS A 261 -10.91 17.54 -24.66
N GLY A 262 -11.71 16.82 -23.88
CA GLY A 262 -13.09 17.20 -23.55
C GLY A 262 -13.19 18.07 -22.32
N LEU A 263 -12.25 17.99 -21.37
CA LEU A 263 -12.29 18.76 -20.12
C LEU A 263 -12.46 20.28 -20.34
N PRO A 264 -11.73 20.94 -21.25
CA PRO A 264 -11.83 22.40 -21.44
C PRO A 264 -13.24 22.89 -21.83
N ASP A 265 -14.06 22.06 -22.46
CA ASP A 265 -15.41 22.42 -22.91
C ASP A 265 -16.52 21.47 -22.40
N PHE A 266 -16.19 20.51 -21.54
CA PHE A 266 -17.06 19.41 -21.06
C PHE A 266 -17.65 18.57 -22.18
N THR A 267 -16.90 18.36 -23.25
CA THR A 267 -17.39 17.51 -24.33
C THR A 267 -17.23 16.06 -23.94
N SER A 268 -18.33 15.33 -23.97
CA SER A 268 -18.34 13.90 -23.68
C SER A 268 -17.50 13.12 -24.71
N ILE A 269 -16.99 11.96 -24.30
CA ILE A 269 -16.21 11.11 -25.21
C ILE A 269 -16.98 10.75 -26.50
N PRO A 270 -18.27 10.35 -26.44
CA PRO A 270 -19.05 10.07 -27.66
C PRO A 270 -19.14 11.25 -28.63
N GLU A 271 -19.30 12.47 -28.11
CA GLU A 271 -19.29 13.68 -28.95
C GLU A 271 -17.90 13.96 -29.54
N LEU A 272 -16.82 13.61 -28.83
CA LEU A 272 -15.46 13.70 -29.36
C LEU A 272 -15.21 12.71 -30.50
N TYR A 273 -15.85 11.53 -30.50
CA TYR A 273 -15.78 10.62 -31.64
C TYR A 273 -16.31 11.27 -32.92
N GLU A 274 -17.39 12.03 -32.82
CA GLU A 274 -17.97 12.79 -33.94
C GLU A 274 -17.12 14.01 -34.28
N ARG A 275 -16.62 14.75 -33.29
CA ARG A 275 -15.80 15.94 -33.48
C ARG A 275 -14.51 15.65 -34.25
N TYR A 276 -13.85 14.54 -33.94
CA TYR A 276 -12.61 14.17 -34.62
C TYR A 276 -12.84 13.53 -35.98
N ASP A 277 -14.05 13.00 -36.22
CA ASP A 277 -14.47 12.35 -37.47
C ASP A 277 -13.39 11.42 -38.07
N ASP A 278 -12.89 10.52 -37.21
CA ASP A 278 -11.76 9.67 -37.52
C ASP A 278 -12.22 8.29 -38.01
N GLU A 279 -11.98 8.01 -39.30
CA GLU A 279 -12.42 6.79 -39.98
C GLU A 279 -11.90 5.49 -39.34
N GLN A 280 -10.82 5.53 -38.54
CA GLN A 280 -10.23 4.35 -37.90
C GLN A 280 -10.55 4.24 -36.41
N LEU A 281 -10.89 5.35 -35.73
CA LEU A 281 -11.15 5.37 -34.29
C LEU A 281 -12.39 4.56 -33.91
N LYS A 282 -13.55 4.84 -34.52
CA LYS A 282 -14.79 4.11 -34.22
C LYS A 282 -14.67 2.62 -34.55
N PRO A 283 -14.13 2.19 -35.71
CA PRO A 283 -13.92 0.76 -35.97
C PRO A 283 -12.96 0.08 -35.00
N ALA A 284 -11.91 0.77 -34.53
CA ALA A 284 -11.01 0.21 -33.54
C ALA A 284 -11.70 0.02 -32.19
N LEU A 285 -12.46 1.02 -31.72
CA LEU A 285 -13.24 0.93 -30.49
C LEU A 285 -14.34 -0.14 -30.57
N ASP A 286 -15.06 -0.21 -31.68
CA ASP A 286 -16.10 -1.23 -31.89
C ASP A 286 -15.52 -2.64 -31.76
N PHE A 287 -14.35 -2.89 -32.37
CA PHE A 287 -13.63 -4.14 -32.24
C PHE A 287 -13.25 -4.44 -30.78
N MET A 288 -12.69 -3.45 -30.06
CA MET A 288 -12.30 -3.62 -28.65
C MET A 288 -13.51 -3.96 -27.77
N PHE A 289 -14.63 -3.25 -27.93
CA PHE A 289 -15.88 -3.54 -27.21
C PHE A 289 -16.44 -4.91 -27.56
N LYS A 290 -16.34 -5.33 -28.82
CA LYS A 290 -16.79 -6.65 -29.27
C LYS A 290 -16.00 -7.78 -28.62
N VAL A 291 -14.66 -7.69 -28.62
CA VAL A 291 -13.78 -8.67 -27.96
C VAL A 291 -14.04 -8.69 -26.44
N ARG A 292 -14.13 -7.51 -25.81
CA ARG A 292 -14.40 -7.39 -24.38
C ARG A 292 -15.75 -7.99 -23.98
N ASN A 293 -16.80 -7.76 -24.76
CA ASN A 293 -18.12 -8.37 -24.54
C ASN A 293 -18.07 -9.91 -24.68
N LEU A 294 -17.33 -10.44 -25.65
CA LEU A 294 -17.15 -11.88 -25.80
C LEU A 294 -16.36 -12.49 -24.62
N LEU A 295 -15.31 -11.81 -24.13
CA LEU A 295 -14.58 -12.24 -22.93
C LEU A 295 -15.51 -12.34 -21.73
N HIS A 296 -16.28 -11.28 -21.46
CA HIS A 296 -17.29 -11.25 -20.41
C HIS A 296 -18.27 -12.43 -20.50
N VAL A 297 -18.84 -12.66 -21.69
CA VAL A 297 -19.81 -13.74 -21.91
C VAL A 297 -19.18 -15.13 -21.73
N HIS A 298 -17.96 -15.35 -22.21
CA HIS A 298 -17.30 -16.66 -22.12
C HIS A 298 -16.74 -16.96 -20.73
N ALA A 299 -16.19 -15.96 -20.03
CA ALA A 299 -15.72 -16.08 -18.66
C ALA A 299 -16.87 -16.09 -17.64
N ASN A 300 -18.05 -15.60 -18.04
CA ASN A 300 -19.23 -15.45 -17.19
C ASN A 300 -18.96 -14.60 -15.93
N THR A 301 -18.06 -13.62 -16.07
CA THR A 301 -17.67 -12.67 -15.03
C THR A 301 -17.04 -11.43 -15.70
N GLN A 302 -16.78 -10.38 -14.93
CA GLN A 302 -15.93 -9.27 -15.39
C GLN A 302 -14.51 -9.80 -15.64
N TYR A 303 -14.07 -9.76 -16.89
CA TYR A 303 -12.77 -10.32 -17.31
C TYR A 303 -12.25 -9.58 -18.54
N ASP A 304 -11.14 -8.87 -18.37
CA ASP A 304 -10.61 -7.93 -19.37
C ASP A 304 -9.31 -8.42 -20.05
N GLU A 305 -8.74 -9.54 -19.61
CA GLU A 305 -7.52 -10.11 -20.18
C GLU A 305 -7.84 -11.12 -21.28
N LEU A 306 -7.20 -10.97 -22.44
CA LEU A 306 -7.29 -11.92 -23.53
C LEU A 306 -6.33 -13.10 -23.30
N SER A 307 -6.60 -13.91 -22.27
CA SER A 307 -5.71 -14.93 -21.75
C SER A 307 -5.59 -16.19 -22.61
N TYR A 308 -4.50 -16.94 -22.36
CA TYR A 308 -4.15 -18.19 -23.03
C TYR A 308 -3.46 -19.15 -22.05
N HIS A 309 -4.15 -20.23 -21.67
CA HIS A 309 -3.62 -21.26 -20.76
C HIS A 309 -3.55 -22.63 -21.44
N PRO A 310 -2.42 -23.00 -22.07
CA PRO A 310 -2.29 -24.24 -22.83
C PRO A 310 -2.41 -25.52 -21.98
N GLU A 311 -2.16 -25.46 -20.67
CA GLU A 311 -2.23 -26.63 -19.77
C GLU A 311 -3.62 -26.86 -19.15
N GLN A 312 -4.53 -25.89 -19.25
CA GLN A 312 -5.84 -25.92 -18.58
C GLN A 312 -7.03 -26.04 -19.55
N ASP A 313 -6.77 -26.24 -20.85
CA ASP A 313 -7.76 -26.36 -21.93
C ASP A 313 -8.73 -25.16 -22.05
N ASP A 314 -8.43 -24.04 -21.36
CA ASP A 314 -9.20 -22.81 -21.48
C ASP A 314 -8.66 -21.92 -22.59
N THR A 315 -9.38 -21.93 -23.72
CA THR A 315 -8.96 -21.29 -24.98
C THR A 315 -9.82 -20.07 -25.30
N LEU A 316 -9.89 -19.09 -24.39
CA LEU A 316 -10.66 -17.84 -24.59
C LEU A 316 -10.32 -17.15 -25.92
N GLN A 317 -9.04 -17.01 -26.28
CA GLN A 317 -8.63 -16.48 -27.59
C GLN A 317 -9.22 -17.24 -28.78
N THR A 318 -9.31 -18.58 -28.69
CA THR A 318 -9.86 -19.41 -29.77
C THR A 318 -11.38 -19.28 -29.84
N LYS A 319 -12.07 -19.33 -28.70
CA LYS A 319 -13.53 -19.13 -28.60
C LYS A 319 -13.94 -17.78 -29.19
N ILE A 320 -13.20 -16.73 -28.85
CA ILE A 320 -13.42 -15.36 -29.37
C ILE A 320 -13.12 -15.28 -30.86
N ALA A 321 -12.00 -15.86 -31.32
CA ALA A 321 -11.66 -15.86 -32.75
C ALA A 321 -12.76 -16.53 -33.59
N GLN A 322 -13.33 -17.64 -33.10
CA GLN A 322 -14.43 -18.34 -33.73
C GLN A 322 -15.72 -17.51 -33.74
N ALA A 323 -16.09 -16.89 -32.61
CA ALA A 323 -17.28 -16.03 -32.52
C ALA A 323 -17.19 -14.80 -33.44
N LEU A 324 -15.97 -14.31 -33.70
CA LEU A 324 -15.72 -13.21 -34.64
C LEU A 324 -15.63 -13.66 -36.11
N GLY A 325 -15.75 -14.95 -36.41
CA GLY A 325 -15.77 -15.48 -37.76
C GLY A 325 -14.38 -15.61 -38.42
N TYR A 326 -13.30 -15.61 -37.64
CA TYR A 326 -11.96 -15.93 -38.15
C TYR A 326 -11.88 -17.42 -38.50
N ALA A 327 -12.06 -17.77 -39.78
CA ALA A 327 -12.23 -19.15 -40.25
C ALA A 327 -10.91 -19.89 -40.53
N GLU A 328 -10.59 -20.88 -39.70
CA GLU A 328 -10.56 -22.34 -39.96
C GLU A 328 -10.47 -23.03 -38.59
N GLN A 329 -10.95 -24.27 -38.44
CA GLN A 329 -10.89 -25.04 -37.18
C GLN A 329 -9.44 -25.50 -36.88
N THR A 330 -8.51 -24.56 -36.82
CA THR A 330 -7.10 -24.76 -36.53
C THR A 330 -6.65 -23.76 -35.47
N GLU A 331 -5.52 -24.07 -34.85
CA GLU A 331 -4.81 -23.17 -33.94
C GLU A 331 -4.43 -21.82 -34.58
N GLU A 332 -4.58 -21.64 -35.89
CA GLU A 332 -4.19 -20.42 -36.61
C GLU A 332 -5.17 -19.25 -36.47
N CYS A 333 -6.45 -19.52 -36.17
CA CYS A 333 -7.48 -18.47 -36.06
C CYS A 333 -7.17 -17.43 -34.96
N ARG A 334 -6.55 -17.87 -33.85
CA ARG A 334 -6.12 -16.97 -32.76
C ARG A 334 -5.02 -16.01 -33.21
N TYR A 335 -4.11 -16.42 -34.10
CA TYR A 335 -3.05 -15.54 -34.58
C TYR A 335 -3.61 -14.42 -35.44
N THR A 336 -4.64 -14.71 -36.25
CA THR A 336 -5.35 -13.70 -37.03
C THR A 336 -6.11 -12.72 -36.12
N LEU A 337 -6.80 -13.23 -35.10
CA LEU A 337 -7.42 -12.39 -34.06
C LEU A 337 -6.40 -11.46 -33.40
N MET A 338 -5.28 -12.02 -32.92
CA MET A 338 -4.24 -11.27 -32.24
C MET A 338 -3.59 -10.25 -33.17
N ALA A 339 -3.39 -10.58 -34.45
CA ALA A 339 -2.88 -9.63 -35.44
C ALA A 339 -3.82 -8.43 -35.65
N ASP A 340 -5.13 -8.66 -35.74
CA ASP A 340 -6.10 -7.55 -35.83
C ASP A 340 -6.16 -6.76 -34.52
N PHE A 341 -6.12 -7.43 -33.37
CA PHE A 341 -6.02 -6.79 -32.06
C PHE A 341 -4.79 -5.86 -31.99
N TYR A 342 -3.60 -6.34 -32.32
CA TYR A 342 -2.39 -5.51 -32.31
C TYR A 342 -2.50 -4.33 -33.28
N ALA A 343 -3.15 -4.49 -34.43
CA ALA A 343 -3.39 -3.39 -35.35
C ALA A 343 -4.30 -2.31 -34.73
N LYS A 344 -5.38 -2.70 -34.05
CA LYS A 344 -6.28 -1.75 -33.35
C LYS A 344 -5.58 -1.11 -32.14
N ALA A 345 -4.92 -1.90 -31.30
CA ALA A 345 -4.20 -1.41 -30.12
C ALA A 345 -3.09 -0.42 -30.51
N LYS A 346 -2.33 -0.74 -31.57
CA LYS A 346 -1.32 0.18 -32.14
C LYS A 346 -1.95 1.49 -32.57
N TYR A 347 -3.09 1.43 -33.25
CA TYR A 347 -3.80 2.61 -33.71
C TYR A 347 -4.29 3.48 -32.55
N LEU A 348 -4.98 2.88 -31.57
CA LEU A 348 -5.49 3.58 -30.38
C LEU A 348 -4.36 4.23 -29.59
N HIS A 349 -3.25 3.51 -29.38
CA HIS A 349 -2.06 4.06 -28.73
C HIS A 349 -1.48 5.24 -29.50
N PHE A 350 -1.25 5.09 -30.81
CA PHE A 350 -0.74 6.16 -31.66
C PHE A 350 -1.65 7.39 -31.63
N LYS A 351 -2.96 7.20 -31.80
CA LYS A 351 -3.94 8.29 -31.81
C LYS A 351 -3.98 9.02 -30.46
N ALA A 352 -3.96 8.28 -29.35
CA ALA A 352 -3.92 8.85 -28.01
C ALA A 352 -2.68 9.72 -27.80
N GLU A 353 -1.50 9.21 -28.13
CA GLU A 353 -0.25 9.97 -28.05
C GLU A 353 -0.29 11.23 -28.93
N MET A 354 -0.84 11.13 -30.13
CA MET A 354 -0.95 12.27 -31.05
C MET A 354 -1.91 13.34 -30.53
N LEU A 355 -3.05 12.94 -29.97
CA LEU A 355 -4.02 13.86 -29.36
C LEU A 355 -3.44 14.57 -28.14
N ILE A 356 -2.79 13.82 -27.24
CA ILE A 356 -2.13 14.38 -26.05
C ILE A 356 -1.02 15.34 -26.45
N ARG A 357 -0.16 14.96 -27.40
CA ARG A 357 0.90 15.85 -27.92
C ARG A 357 0.32 17.12 -28.54
N LYS A 358 -0.76 17.01 -29.32
CA LYS A 358 -1.42 18.17 -29.94
C LYS A 358 -2.03 19.08 -28.87
N PHE A 359 -2.66 18.51 -27.85
CA PHE A 359 -3.20 19.24 -26.71
C PHE A 359 -2.10 20.02 -25.97
N LEU A 360 -0.98 19.37 -25.69
CA LEU A 360 0.15 19.94 -24.96
C LEU A 360 1.05 20.86 -25.80
N ALA A 361 0.97 20.82 -27.14
CA ALA A 361 1.88 21.55 -28.03
C ALA A 361 1.86 23.07 -27.83
N ASN A 362 0.68 23.63 -27.55
CA ASN A 362 0.53 25.07 -27.32
C ASN A 362 1.05 25.50 -25.93
N GLY A 363 1.39 24.53 -25.07
CA GLY A 363 1.61 24.75 -23.66
C GLY A 363 0.30 25.04 -22.94
N ILE A 364 0.18 24.57 -21.70
CA ILE A 364 -0.97 24.86 -20.86
C ILE A 364 -0.51 25.81 -19.76
N PRO A 365 -1.10 27.01 -19.65
CA PRO A 365 -0.74 27.94 -18.58
C PRO A 365 -1.14 27.34 -17.23
N VAL A 366 -0.20 27.29 -16.29
CA VAL A 366 -0.45 26.95 -14.89
C VAL A 366 -0.51 28.19 -14.00
N SER A 367 -0.04 29.33 -14.50
CA SER A 367 -0.22 30.66 -13.96
C SER A 367 -0.10 31.70 -15.08
N ASP A 368 -0.15 32.99 -14.73
CA ASP A 368 0.13 34.08 -15.67
C ASP A 368 1.60 34.08 -16.18
N VAL A 369 2.51 33.39 -15.49
CA VAL A 369 3.95 33.40 -15.76
C VAL A 369 4.50 32.03 -16.17
N LEU A 370 3.87 30.94 -15.71
CA LEU A 370 4.36 29.58 -15.90
C LEU A 370 3.40 28.77 -16.77
N GLY A 371 3.97 27.93 -17.64
CA GLY A 371 3.23 26.98 -18.45
C GLY A 371 3.90 25.62 -18.49
N VAL A 372 3.12 24.58 -18.77
CA VAL A 372 3.61 23.22 -18.99
C VAL A 372 3.47 22.89 -20.47
N ARG A 373 4.56 22.48 -21.12
CA ARG A 373 4.54 21.92 -22.46
C ARG A 373 5.10 20.51 -22.39
N THR A 374 4.28 19.55 -22.80
CA THR A 374 4.53 18.11 -22.62
C THR A 374 4.74 17.75 -21.15
N ASP A 375 5.99 17.77 -20.72
CA ASP A 375 6.53 17.36 -19.43
C ASP A 375 7.51 18.42 -18.90
N VAL A 376 7.61 19.57 -19.56
CA VAL A 376 8.54 20.65 -19.25
C VAL A 376 7.78 21.88 -18.75
N LEU A 377 8.10 22.33 -17.54
CA LEU A 377 7.69 23.63 -17.00
C LEU A 377 8.58 24.74 -17.58
N TYR A 378 7.96 25.75 -18.17
CA TYR A 378 8.64 26.88 -18.79
C TYR A 378 8.00 28.21 -18.38
N CYS A 379 8.74 29.31 -18.56
CA CYS A 379 8.22 30.66 -18.38
C CYS A 379 7.55 31.14 -19.67
N ILE A 380 6.27 31.50 -19.58
CA ILE A 380 5.46 31.96 -20.71
C ILE A 380 6.10 33.21 -21.32
N ASP A 381 6.22 33.22 -22.64
CA ASP A 381 6.84 34.29 -23.43
C ASP A 381 8.27 34.67 -23.00
N ASN A 382 8.96 33.82 -22.22
CA ASN A 382 10.23 34.12 -21.55
C ASN A 382 10.15 35.39 -20.68
N ASN A 383 8.99 35.67 -20.09
CA ASN A 383 8.77 36.85 -19.25
C ASN A 383 9.33 36.68 -17.83
N PHE A 384 10.64 36.43 -17.73
CA PHE A 384 11.31 36.13 -16.47
C PHE A 384 11.24 37.28 -15.44
N GLY A 385 10.90 38.50 -15.87
CA GLY A 385 10.77 39.66 -14.98
C GLY A 385 9.56 39.61 -14.04
N GLU A 386 8.53 38.83 -14.39
CA GLU A 386 7.34 38.60 -13.56
C GLU A 386 7.48 37.34 -12.69
N LEU A 387 8.58 36.59 -12.82
CA LEU A 387 8.84 35.41 -11.99
C LEU A 387 9.23 35.87 -10.58
N ASP A 388 8.26 35.85 -9.66
CA ASP A 388 8.46 36.22 -8.26
C ASP A 388 8.62 34.99 -7.35
N THR A 389 8.63 35.22 -6.04
CA THR A 389 8.80 34.15 -5.03
C THR A 389 7.58 33.22 -4.96
N ASP A 390 6.38 33.73 -5.21
CA ASP A 390 5.16 32.91 -5.18
C ASP A 390 5.07 32.02 -6.42
N GLU A 391 5.47 32.53 -7.58
CA GLU A 391 5.59 31.74 -8.81
C GLU A 391 6.68 30.68 -8.70
N LEU A 392 7.83 31.00 -8.07
CA LEU A 392 8.82 29.97 -7.72
C LEU A 392 8.24 28.88 -6.83
N PHE A 393 7.46 29.26 -5.81
CA PHE A 393 6.82 28.29 -4.93
C PHE A 393 5.88 27.36 -5.71
N LYS A 394 5.02 27.91 -6.57
CA LYS A 394 4.14 27.12 -7.45
C LYS A 394 4.94 26.16 -8.33
N LEU A 395 6.03 26.65 -8.93
CA LEU A 395 6.92 25.82 -9.75
C LEU A 395 7.45 24.59 -9.00
N PHE A 396 7.88 24.74 -7.74
CA PHE A 396 8.30 23.60 -6.93
C PHE A 396 7.15 22.70 -6.47
N SER A 397 5.97 23.25 -6.20
CA SER A 397 4.76 22.45 -5.94
C SER A 397 4.43 21.54 -7.13
N TYR A 398 4.47 22.08 -8.36
CA TYR A 398 4.24 21.29 -9.57
C TYR A 398 5.34 20.24 -9.81
N PHE A 399 6.61 20.57 -9.56
CA PHE A 399 7.68 19.57 -9.61
C PHE A 399 7.46 18.42 -8.63
N GLN A 400 6.93 18.73 -7.44
CA GLN A 400 6.68 17.71 -6.44
C GLN A 400 5.53 16.80 -6.87
N GLN A 401 4.41 17.37 -7.25
CA GLN A 401 3.18 16.64 -7.59
C GLN A 401 3.32 15.81 -8.86
N TYR A 402 3.94 16.38 -9.90
CA TYR A 402 3.90 15.82 -11.26
C TYR A 402 5.26 15.44 -11.85
N ASP A 403 6.35 15.71 -11.12
CA ASP A 403 7.71 15.39 -11.54
C ASP A 403 8.14 15.98 -12.90
N PHE A 404 7.60 17.16 -13.25
CA PHE A 404 7.99 17.85 -14.49
C PHE A 404 9.49 18.18 -14.54
N GLU A 405 10.02 18.20 -15.75
CA GLU A 405 11.33 18.75 -16.05
C GLU A 405 11.28 20.28 -16.09
N ILE A 406 12.42 20.91 -15.85
CA ILE A 406 12.55 22.37 -15.93
C ILE A 406 13.12 22.78 -17.30
N ASP A 407 12.52 23.80 -17.93
CA ASP A 407 13.10 24.39 -19.13
C ASP A 407 14.54 24.89 -18.85
N PRO A 408 15.54 24.58 -19.69
CA PRO A 408 16.92 24.98 -19.44
C PRO A 408 17.12 26.49 -19.30
N SER A 409 16.35 27.31 -20.02
CA SER A 409 16.43 28.77 -19.95
C SER A 409 15.89 29.28 -18.62
N LEU A 410 14.77 28.71 -18.16
CA LEU A 410 14.20 28.99 -16.84
C LEU A 410 15.16 28.57 -15.72
N ALA A 411 15.73 27.36 -15.78
CA ALA A 411 16.71 26.89 -14.81
C ALA A 411 17.96 27.80 -14.75
N THR A 412 18.46 28.21 -15.91
CA THR A 412 19.61 29.13 -16.02
C THR A 412 19.28 30.49 -15.40
N PHE A 413 18.08 31.01 -15.66
CA PHE A 413 17.62 32.27 -15.08
C PHE A 413 17.52 32.18 -13.55
N ILE A 414 16.84 31.16 -13.02
CA ILE A 414 16.68 30.97 -11.57
C ILE A 414 18.04 30.87 -10.89
N PHE A 415 18.97 30.08 -11.45
CA PHE A 415 20.32 29.95 -10.89
C PHE A 415 21.10 31.27 -10.92
N ALA A 416 21.03 32.03 -12.02
CA ALA A 416 21.76 33.29 -12.19
C ALA A 416 21.23 34.42 -11.29
N TYR A 417 19.91 34.43 -11.02
CA TYR A 417 19.23 35.48 -10.27
C TYR A 417 18.68 34.98 -8.92
N VAL A 418 19.21 33.88 -8.39
CA VAL A 418 18.75 33.26 -7.14
C VAL A 418 18.73 34.25 -5.97
N ASP A 419 19.65 35.20 -5.92
CA ASP A 419 19.72 36.19 -4.84
C ASP A 419 18.66 37.32 -4.93
N ALA A 420 17.86 37.35 -6.00
CA ALA A 420 16.82 38.38 -6.20
C ALA A 420 15.47 38.05 -5.55
N PHE A 421 15.26 36.81 -5.10
CA PHE A 421 13.99 36.34 -4.53
C PHE A 421 13.89 36.55 -3.02
N ASP A 422 12.66 36.60 -2.50
CA ASP A 422 12.38 36.73 -1.06
C ASP A 422 12.41 35.35 -0.38
N TRP A 423 13.61 34.91 0.01
CA TRP A 423 13.79 33.62 0.65
C TRP A 423 13.21 33.53 2.06
N ASP A 424 12.99 34.65 2.75
CA ASP A 424 12.31 34.65 4.05
C ASP A 424 10.83 34.28 3.89
N ARG A 425 10.19 34.79 2.84
CA ARG A 425 8.82 34.43 2.48
C ARG A 425 8.73 32.99 1.99
N PHE A 426 9.64 32.53 1.13
CA PHE A 426 9.66 31.14 0.67
C PHE A 426 9.88 30.16 1.84
N ARG A 427 10.86 30.43 2.71
CA ARG A 427 11.23 29.56 3.84
C ARG A 427 10.06 29.28 4.77
N LYS A 428 9.23 30.28 5.07
CA LYS A 428 8.03 30.14 5.92
C LYS A 428 6.96 29.21 5.34
N ARG A 429 7.01 28.94 4.03
CA ARG A 429 6.05 28.09 3.31
C ARG A 429 6.61 26.71 2.97
N VAL A 430 7.86 26.41 3.31
CA VAL A 430 8.47 25.10 3.01
C VAL A 430 7.68 23.96 3.68
N ALA A 431 7.10 24.19 4.86
CA ALA A 431 6.21 23.22 5.48
C ALA A 431 4.98 22.91 4.59
N GLU A 432 4.39 23.93 3.95
CA GLU A 432 3.29 23.75 2.97
C GLU A 432 3.77 22.95 1.75
N LEU A 433 4.98 23.25 1.25
CA LEU A 433 5.57 22.54 0.11
C LEU A 433 5.75 21.07 0.47
N ILE A 434 6.40 20.76 1.58
CA ILE A 434 6.63 19.38 2.06
C ILE A 434 5.30 18.65 2.33
N ASN A 435 4.29 19.36 2.84
CA ASN A 435 2.98 18.76 3.08
C ASN A 435 2.26 18.37 1.78
N THR A 436 2.58 19.00 0.66
CA THR A 436 1.94 18.69 -0.63
C THR A 436 2.28 17.23 -1.03
N PRO A 437 1.31 16.36 -1.33
CA PRO A 437 1.60 15.00 -1.79
C PRO A 437 2.49 15.00 -3.05
N GLY A 438 3.49 14.12 -3.11
CA GLY A 438 4.35 14.00 -4.29
C GLY A 438 5.76 13.50 -4.01
N ASN A 439 6.71 13.97 -4.82
CA ASN A 439 8.13 13.61 -4.80
C ASN A 439 8.96 14.64 -4.00
N VAL A 440 8.84 14.67 -2.66
CA VAL A 440 9.57 15.62 -1.81
C VAL A 440 11.09 15.47 -2.00
N GLU A 441 11.60 14.24 -2.13
CA GLU A 441 13.03 13.97 -2.39
C GLU A 441 13.53 14.66 -3.65
N LYS A 442 12.78 14.56 -4.75
CA LYS A 442 13.16 15.14 -6.04
C LYS A 442 13.07 16.66 -5.99
N THR A 443 12.06 17.20 -5.31
CA THR A 443 11.91 18.64 -5.10
C THR A 443 13.09 19.21 -4.31
N LEU A 444 13.48 18.58 -3.20
CA LEU A 444 14.67 18.98 -2.43
C LEU A 444 15.96 18.85 -3.25
N THR A 445 16.07 17.79 -4.06
CA THR A 445 17.19 17.62 -5.01
C THR A 445 17.24 18.75 -6.04
N ARG A 446 16.09 19.19 -6.58
CA ARG A 446 16.00 20.32 -7.51
C ARG A 446 16.38 21.64 -6.82
N LEU A 447 15.90 21.87 -5.59
CA LEU A 447 16.26 23.05 -4.79
C LEU A 447 17.77 23.12 -4.54
N HIS A 448 18.41 21.99 -4.23
CA HIS A 448 19.87 21.88 -4.11
C HIS A 448 20.58 22.21 -5.44
N ARG A 449 20.16 21.57 -6.55
CA ARG A 449 20.78 21.77 -7.88
C ARG A 449 20.69 23.22 -8.37
N LEU A 450 19.64 23.94 -8.00
CA LEU A 450 19.43 25.34 -8.36
C LEU A 450 20.07 26.32 -7.36
N GLY A 451 20.77 25.82 -6.34
CA GLY A 451 21.44 26.64 -5.31
C GLY A 451 20.48 27.30 -4.31
N ILE A 452 19.19 26.97 -4.37
CA ILE A 452 18.14 27.59 -3.57
C ILE A 452 18.19 27.10 -2.12
N LEU A 453 18.51 25.82 -1.90
CA LEU A 453 18.47 25.23 -0.56
C LEU A 453 19.37 25.99 0.42
N SER A 454 20.54 26.45 -0.04
CA SER A 454 21.47 27.29 0.73
C SER A 454 20.90 28.64 1.19
N ARG A 455 19.81 29.11 0.58
CA ARG A 455 19.14 30.39 0.89
C ARG A 455 18.01 30.24 1.90
N LEU A 456 17.63 29.01 2.26
CA LEU A 456 16.54 28.72 3.20
C LEU A 456 16.99 28.79 4.67
N GLY A 457 17.82 29.77 5.03
CA GLY A 457 18.28 29.99 6.41
C GLY A 457 19.32 28.98 6.89
N GLU A 458 19.46 28.83 8.21
CA GLU A 458 20.52 27.99 8.81
C GLU A 458 20.35 26.51 8.44
N GLY A 459 19.11 25.98 8.47
CA GLY A 459 18.83 24.59 8.12
C GLY A 459 19.24 24.25 6.69
N GLY A 460 18.91 25.11 5.74
CA GLY A 460 19.29 24.94 4.33
C GLY A 460 20.80 24.95 4.09
N MET A 461 21.53 25.89 4.72
CA MET A 461 23.00 25.92 4.65
C MET A 461 23.66 24.66 5.24
N ARG A 462 23.12 24.14 6.34
CA ARG A 462 23.63 22.91 6.96
C ARG A 462 23.37 21.69 6.10
N PHE A 463 22.19 21.61 5.48
CA PHE A 463 21.88 20.53 4.56
C PHE A 463 22.80 20.54 3.33
N GLU A 464 23.07 21.71 2.76
CA GLU A 464 24.04 21.88 1.67
C GLU A 464 25.43 21.38 2.07
N LYS A 465 25.88 21.70 3.29
CA LYS A 465 27.12 21.12 3.83
C LYS A 465 27.02 19.59 3.92
N ALA A 466 25.91 19.04 4.41
CA ALA A 466 25.69 17.60 4.51
C ALA A 466 25.73 16.88 3.16
N MET A 467 25.22 17.50 2.09
CA MET A 467 25.35 17.00 0.70
C MET A 467 26.81 16.79 0.27
N MET A 468 27.75 17.51 0.89
CA MET A 468 29.19 17.42 0.65
C MET A 468 29.95 16.69 1.77
N THR A 469 29.26 16.20 2.80
CA THR A 469 29.86 15.47 3.92
C THR A 469 29.89 13.97 3.62
N ARG A 470 31.07 13.36 3.68
CA ARG A 470 31.23 11.90 3.58
C ARG A 470 30.65 11.22 4.83
N SER A 471 29.95 10.10 4.66
CA SER A 471 29.60 9.25 5.82
C SER A 471 30.84 8.61 6.45
N GLU A 472 30.87 8.53 7.77
CA GLU A 472 31.96 7.90 8.52
C GLU A 472 31.94 6.37 8.43
N ARG A 473 30.78 5.75 8.15
CA ARG A 473 30.65 4.30 8.02
C ARG A 473 31.24 3.84 6.69
N SER A 474 32.11 2.83 6.74
CA SER A 474 32.92 2.36 5.60
C SER A 474 32.11 1.82 4.42
N LEU A 475 30.83 1.47 4.62
CA LEU A 475 29.96 0.82 3.63
C LEU A 475 28.81 1.71 3.12
N ASP A 476 28.63 2.93 3.63
CA ASP A 476 27.51 3.76 3.17
C ASP A 476 27.78 4.23 1.73
N PRO A 477 26.87 3.98 0.78
CA PRO A 477 27.07 4.34 -0.63
C PRO A 477 26.94 5.85 -0.90
N TYR A 478 26.45 6.63 0.08
CA TYR A 478 26.05 8.02 -0.09
C TYR A 478 26.78 8.97 0.87
N THR A 479 26.93 10.23 0.44
CA THR A 479 27.17 11.38 1.34
C THR A 479 26.00 11.54 2.30
N VAL A 480 26.21 12.17 3.46
CA VAL A 480 25.18 12.38 4.48
C VAL A 480 23.90 12.99 3.90
N GLY A 481 24.00 14.07 3.12
CA GLY A 481 22.81 14.71 2.54
C GLY A 481 22.09 13.84 1.50
N LYS A 482 22.82 13.09 0.66
CA LYS A 482 22.19 12.17 -0.31
C LYS A 482 21.52 10.98 0.39
N HIS A 483 22.08 10.52 1.50
CA HIS A 483 21.44 9.55 2.39
C HIS A 483 20.13 10.10 2.95
N THR A 484 20.14 11.34 3.47
CA THR A 484 18.91 12.00 3.94
C THR A 484 17.85 12.12 2.84
N LEU A 485 18.23 12.50 1.62
CA LEU A 485 17.33 12.54 0.47
C LEU A 485 16.76 11.15 0.17
N ALA A 486 17.59 10.10 0.16
CA ALA A 486 17.12 8.73 -0.06
C ALA A 486 16.10 8.28 1.01
N ALA A 487 16.33 8.62 2.29
CA ALA A 487 15.37 8.36 3.36
C ALA A 487 14.03 9.08 3.13
N ILE A 488 14.06 10.36 2.73
CA ILE A 488 12.84 11.09 2.34
C ILE A 488 12.16 10.42 1.13
N GLY A 489 12.91 9.92 0.16
CA GLY A 489 12.37 9.19 -0.99
C GLY A 489 11.67 7.88 -0.60
N HIS A 490 12.15 7.18 0.44
CA HIS A 490 11.44 6.03 1.01
C HIS A 490 10.14 6.45 1.70
N LEU A 491 10.10 7.62 2.34
CA LEU A 491 8.86 8.15 2.90
C LEU A 491 7.87 8.58 1.81
N ASP A 492 8.36 9.17 0.71
CA ASP A 492 7.53 9.46 -0.48
C ASP A 492 6.91 8.17 -1.04
N GLU A 493 7.68 7.07 -1.10
CA GLU A 493 7.21 5.74 -1.53
C GLU A 493 6.11 5.20 -0.62
N ILE A 494 6.30 5.30 0.71
CA ILE A 494 5.29 4.94 1.70
C ILE A 494 4.04 5.80 1.53
N ARG A 495 4.15 7.11 1.35
CA ARG A 495 3.00 8.00 1.16
C ARG A 495 2.23 7.70 -0.13
N ARG A 496 2.92 7.36 -1.22
CA ARG A 496 2.30 7.12 -2.54
C ARG A 496 1.37 5.91 -2.59
N THR A 497 1.40 4.99 -1.64
CA THR A 497 0.41 3.91 -1.56
C THR A 497 -0.91 4.33 -0.91
N GLU A 498 -1.11 5.63 -0.67
CA GLU A 498 -2.45 6.18 -0.47
C GLU A 498 -3.37 5.78 -1.64
N SER A 499 -4.35 4.93 -1.33
CA SER A 499 -5.59 4.79 -2.11
C SER A 499 -6.39 6.07 -1.95
N SER A 500 -5.87 7.18 -2.45
CA SER A 500 -6.59 8.45 -2.49
C SER A 500 -7.62 8.36 -3.60
N SER A 501 -8.77 7.77 -3.26
CA SER A 501 -10.04 8.19 -3.83
C SER A 501 -11.15 8.03 -2.78
N PRO A 502 -11.92 9.10 -2.51
CA PRO A 502 -13.23 9.02 -1.84
C PRO A 502 -14.28 8.22 -2.65
N PHE A 503 -13.93 7.78 -3.86
CA PHE A 503 -14.74 6.98 -4.77
C PHE A 503 -14.19 5.57 -4.73
N GLY A 504 -14.63 4.81 -3.72
CA GLY A 504 -14.30 3.41 -3.49
C GLY A 504 -14.12 2.64 -4.80
N GLY A 505 -12.86 2.40 -5.13
CA GLY A 505 -12.40 1.63 -6.26
C GLY A 505 -10.90 1.48 -6.08
N PRO A 506 -10.34 0.25 -6.09
CA PRO A 506 -8.90 0.08 -6.08
C PRO A 506 -8.33 0.92 -7.22
N ARG A 507 -7.14 1.53 -7.01
CA ARG A 507 -6.35 2.07 -8.12
C ARG A 507 -6.46 1.07 -9.26
N ILE A 508 -6.78 1.52 -10.46
CA ILE A 508 -6.62 0.69 -11.67
C ILE A 508 -5.11 0.56 -11.96
N ALA A 509 -4.36 0.04 -11.00
CA ALA A 509 -3.37 -0.97 -11.24
C ALA A 509 -4.12 -2.29 -11.01
N GLN A 510 -4.19 -3.14 -12.02
CA GLN A 510 -4.69 -4.49 -11.86
C GLN A 510 -4.14 -5.17 -10.60
N PRO A 511 -4.82 -6.21 -10.10
CA PRO A 511 -4.26 -7.09 -9.09
C PRO A 511 -3.07 -7.88 -9.67
N THR A 512 -1.88 -7.30 -9.71
CA THR A 512 -0.96 -7.85 -8.72
C THR A 512 -1.50 -7.27 -7.44
N THR A 513 -2.35 -8.02 -6.74
CA THR A 513 -2.62 -7.70 -5.35
C THR A 513 -1.26 -7.34 -4.78
N PRO A 514 -1.00 -6.09 -4.33
CA PRO A 514 -0.15 -6.01 -3.16
C PRO A 514 -0.89 -6.95 -2.24
N SER A 515 -0.29 -8.10 -1.97
CA SER A 515 -0.79 -8.99 -0.93
C SER A 515 -1.30 -8.07 0.16
N VAL A 516 -2.52 -8.30 0.67
CA VAL A 516 -3.04 -7.55 1.83
C VAL A 516 -2.02 -7.57 2.99
N ASN A 517 -0.98 -8.41 2.88
CA ASN A 517 0.23 -8.51 3.69
C ASN A 517 1.53 -8.02 2.98
N SER A 518 1.54 -6.92 2.22
CA SER A 518 2.80 -6.34 1.68
C SER A 518 3.42 -5.36 2.67
N GLU A 519 4.74 -5.43 2.86
CA GLU A 519 5.51 -4.56 3.78
C GLU A 519 5.17 -3.07 3.63
N LEU A 520 4.93 -2.62 2.38
CA LEU A 520 4.64 -1.23 2.06
C LEU A 520 3.22 -0.79 2.50
N GLU A 521 2.23 -1.68 2.46
CA GLU A 521 0.86 -1.35 2.92
C GLU A 521 0.80 -1.24 4.46
N GLU A 522 1.58 -2.06 5.17
CA GLU A 522 1.70 -1.96 6.63
C GLU A 522 2.34 -0.64 7.06
N LEU A 523 3.42 -0.24 6.39
CA LEU A 523 4.08 1.06 6.61
C LEU A 523 3.15 2.21 6.26
N ASN A 524 2.39 2.09 5.19
CA ASN A 524 1.42 3.11 4.81
C ASN A 524 0.26 3.21 5.81
N THR A 525 -0.18 2.10 6.38
CA THR A 525 -1.17 2.10 7.47
C THR A 525 -0.65 2.87 8.68
N ALA A 526 0.60 2.65 9.07
CA ALA A 526 1.25 3.43 10.12
C ALA A 526 1.34 4.93 9.73
N TYR A 527 1.72 5.24 8.50
CA TYR A 527 1.78 6.62 8.00
C TYR A 527 0.43 7.34 8.03
N ARG A 528 -0.65 6.67 7.59
CA ARG A 528 -2.03 7.20 7.61
C ARG A 528 -2.54 7.49 9.01
N SER A 529 -1.96 6.85 10.04
CA SER A 529 -2.32 7.09 11.44
C SER A 529 -1.66 8.34 12.05
N LEU A 530 -0.70 8.96 11.34
CA LEU A 530 -0.05 10.18 11.80
C LEU A 530 -1.01 11.39 11.74
N LEU A 531 -1.03 12.19 12.80
CA LEU A 531 -1.80 13.44 12.83
C LEU A 531 -1.22 14.51 11.89
N ASP A 532 0.11 14.60 11.80
CA ASP A 532 0.83 15.60 11.00
C ASP A 532 2.13 15.01 10.42
N PRO A 533 2.10 14.52 9.18
CA PRO A 533 3.28 13.96 8.52
C PRO A 533 4.39 14.98 8.26
N THR A 534 4.11 16.30 8.28
CA THR A 534 5.12 17.32 7.98
C THR A 534 6.24 17.36 9.00
N ILE A 535 5.93 17.02 10.26
CA ILE A 535 6.89 16.85 11.36
C ILE A 535 7.91 15.78 10.99
N LEU A 536 7.46 14.64 10.46
CA LEU A 536 8.32 13.51 10.10
C LEU A 536 9.25 13.87 8.92
N TYR A 537 8.74 14.52 7.89
CA TYR A 537 9.59 14.99 6.78
C TYR A 537 10.63 16.01 7.23
N MET A 538 10.26 16.95 8.11
CA MET A 538 11.20 17.94 8.64
C MET A 538 12.24 17.30 9.57
N ALA A 539 11.83 16.32 10.39
CA ALA A 539 12.75 15.55 11.22
C ALA A 539 13.75 14.77 10.35
N LEU A 540 13.29 14.09 9.28
CA LEU A 540 14.18 13.46 8.31
C LEU A 540 15.11 14.47 7.64
N PHE A 541 14.61 15.62 7.19
CA PHE A 541 15.44 16.67 6.58
C PHE A 541 16.56 17.15 7.52
N LEU A 542 16.33 17.13 8.84
CA LEU A 542 17.26 17.67 9.83
C LEU A 542 18.06 16.63 10.64
N HIS A 543 17.71 15.34 10.63
CA HIS A 543 18.23 14.36 11.61
C HIS A 543 19.77 14.23 11.63
N ASP A 544 20.39 14.37 10.46
CA ASP A 544 21.82 14.10 10.25
C ASP A 544 22.63 15.36 9.90
N ILE A 545 22.03 16.55 9.96
CA ILE A 545 22.64 17.82 9.48
C ILE A 545 23.93 18.22 10.21
N ASP A 546 24.21 17.60 11.34
CA ASP A 546 25.35 17.91 12.19
C ASP A 546 26.47 16.86 12.19
N LYS A 547 26.33 15.81 11.38
CA LYS A 547 27.46 14.91 11.09
C LYS A 547 28.65 15.72 10.53
N PRO A 548 29.89 15.38 10.89
CA PRO A 548 30.34 14.13 11.54
C PRO A 548 30.46 14.19 13.08
N ASP A 549 29.74 15.07 13.79
CA ASP A 549 29.77 15.05 15.26
C ASP A 549 29.20 13.72 15.80
N PRO A 550 29.91 12.94 16.65
CA PRO A 550 29.36 11.70 17.21
C PRO A 550 28.17 11.93 18.15
N THR A 551 27.94 13.17 18.59
CA THR A 551 26.78 13.61 19.37
C THR A 551 25.72 14.30 18.51
N HIS A 552 25.74 14.08 17.18
CA HIS A 552 24.82 14.70 16.22
C HIS A 552 23.33 14.54 16.54
N PRO A 553 22.83 13.46 17.19
CA PRO A 553 21.42 13.41 17.55
C PRO A 553 21.08 14.51 18.57
N GLN A 554 21.93 14.72 19.58
CA GLN A 554 21.72 15.75 20.60
C GLN A 554 21.97 17.16 20.04
N THR A 555 23.11 17.39 19.39
CA THR A 555 23.46 18.71 18.84
C THR A 555 22.56 19.11 17.67
N GLY A 556 22.10 18.14 16.88
CA GLY A 556 21.12 18.30 15.81
C GLY A 556 19.76 18.75 16.36
N ALA A 557 19.28 18.11 17.44
CA ALA A 557 18.04 18.52 18.11
C ALA A 557 18.13 19.93 18.69
N GLU A 558 19.25 20.30 19.31
CA GLU A 558 19.48 21.67 19.81
C GLU A 558 19.41 22.73 18.70
N LYS A 559 19.90 22.39 17.50
CA LYS A 559 19.85 23.26 16.31
C LYS A 559 18.44 23.30 15.72
N ALA A 560 17.77 22.16 15.61
CA ALA A 560 16.41 22.04 15.12
C ALA A 560 15.43 22.93 15.91
N LYS A 561 15.66 23.10 17.23
CA LYS A 561 14.86 24.00 18.08
C LYS A 561 14.83 25.46 17.60
N LYS A 562 15.89 25.91 16.91
CA LYS A 562 15.96 27.26 16.30
C LYS A 562 15.51 27.25 14.85
N ILE A 563 15.85 26.19 14.12
CA ILE A 563 15.63 26.06 12.67
C ILE A 563 14.16 25.79 12.34
N ALA A 564 13.46 24.91 13.07
CA ALA A 564 12.08 24.54 12.74
C ALA A 564 11.11 25.75 12.73
N PRO A 565 11.16 26.70 13.69
CA PRO A 565 10.36 27.91 13.62
C PRO A 565 10.62 28.78 12.38
N GLU A 566 11.84 28.77 11.84
CA GLU A 566 12.17 29.51 10.61
C GLU A 566 11.43 28.96 9.38
N PHE A 567 11.10 27.66 9.40
CA PHE A 567 10.34 26.95 8.38
C PHE A 567 8.81 26.95 8.60
N GLY A 568 8.33 27.65 9.64
CA GLY A 568 6.89 27.83 9.91
C GLY A 568 6.30 26.86 10.95
N PHE A 569 7.11 26.02 11.60
CA PHE A 569 6.63 25.11 12.63
C PHE A 569 6.37 25.83 13.96
N ASN A 570 5.26 25.49 14.61
CA ASN A 570 4.94 26.02 15.94
C ASN A 570 5.77 25.35 17.04
N SER A 571 5.61 25.78 18.30
CA SER A 571 6.41 25.26 19.42
C SER A 571 6.19 23.77 19.68
N GLN A 572 4.94 23.29 19.59
CA GLN A 572 4.62 21.88 19.80
C GLN A 572 5.25 21.02 18.69
N GLN A 573 5.04 21.39 17.42
CA GLN A 573 5.67 20.70 16.29
C GLN A 573 7.20 20.72 16.37
N THR A 574 7.79 21.84 16.82
CA THR A 574 9.23 21.96 17.02
C THR A 574 9.74 20.98 18.07
N ASP A 575 9.03 20.81 19.18
CA ASP A 575 9.40 19.86 20.23
C ASP A 575 9.32 18.41 19.73
N GLU A 576 8.31 18.07 18.91
CA GLU A 576 8.20 16.76 18.25
C GLU A 576 9.36 16.52 17.27
N ILE A 577 9.71 17.49 16.42
CA ILE A 577 10.86 17.42 15.50
C ILE A 577 12.15 17.20 16.30
N CYS A 578 12.36 17.97 17.37
CA CYS A 578 13.56 17.84 18.21
C CYS A 578 13.65 16.46 18.87
N PHE A 579 12.53 15.91 19.33
CA PHE A 579 12.47 14.56 19.89
C PHE A 579 12.89 13.51 18.85
N LEU A 580 12.29 13.55 17.65
CA LEU A 580 12.60 12.59 16.59
C LEU A 580 14.07 12.64 16.17
N ILE A 581 14.65 13.83 16.07
CA ILE A 581 16.08 14.00 15.76
C ILE A 581 16.95 13.48 16.90
N LYS A 582 16.57 13.73 18.16
CA LYS A 582 17.35 13.24 19.31
C LYS A 582 17.35 11.71 19.37
N GLU A 583 16.20 11.09 19.06
CA GLU A 583 15.96 9.67 19.24
C GLU A 583 16.10 8.82 17.97
N HIS A 584 16.46 9.38 16.80
CA HIS A 584 16.44 8.65 15.53
C HIS A 584 17.28 7.36 15.48
N LEU A 585 18.25 7.18 16.39
CA LEU A 585 19.06 5.96 16.50
C LEU A 585 18.58 5.00 17.59
N SER A 586 17.71 5.42 18.50
CA SER A 586 17.35 4.66 19.70
C SER A 586 16.58 3.39 19.33
N MET A 587 15.60 3.50 18.43
CA MET A 587 14.74 2.38 18.08
C MET A 587 15.48 1.28 17.31
N ILE A 588 16.36 1.64 16.36
CA ILE A 588 17.18 0.65 15.64
C ILE A 588 18.24 0.02 16.56
N ALA A 589 18.82 0.79 17.49
CA ALA A 589 19.72 0.24 18.48
C ALA A 589 19.02 -0.78 19.38
N LEU A 590 17.79 -0.46 19.85
CA LEU A 590 16.96 -1.35 20.66
C LEU A 590 16.56 -2.62 19.90
N ALA A 591 16.23 -2.50 18.62
CA ALA A 591 15.91 -3.65 17.77
C ALA A 591 17.12 -4.58 17.58
N ARG A 592 18.31 -4.01 17.34
CA ARG A 592 19.55 -4.76 17.04
C ARG A 592 20.23 -5.37 18.24
N TYR A 593 20.38 -4.61 19.31
CA TYR A 593 21.39 -4.91 20.32
C TYR A 593 20.80 -5.33 21.66
N HIS A 594 19.64 -4.80 22.03
CA HIS A 594 19.13 -4.95 23.40
C HIS A 594 18.15 -6.11 23.55
N GLN A 595 18.15 -6.74 24.73
CA GLN A 595 17.10 -7.65 25.17
C GLN A 595 15.81 -6.88 25.45
N TRP A 596 14.68 -7.40 24.97
CA TRP A 596 13.37 -6.81 25.25
C TRP A 596 12.81 -7.41 26.53
N ASP A 597 13.12 -6.78 27.66
CA ASP A 597 12.53 -7.08 28.97
C ASP A 597 11.57 -5.96 29.42
N GLU A 598 10.91 -6.18 30.56
CA GLU A 598 9.89 -5.24 31.07
C GLU A 598 10.46 -3.85 31.36
N ASN A 599 11.70 -3.78 31.88
CA ASN A 599 12.33 -2.50 32.19
C ASN A 599 12.68 -1.76 30.90
N THR A 600 13.30 -2.45 29.95
CA THR A 600 13.73 -1.88 28.67
C THR A 600 12.55 -1.34 27.88
N ILE A 601 11.45 -2.11 27.80
CA ILE A 601 10.24 -1.65 27.11
C ILE A 601 9.56 -0.51 27.88
N SER A 602 9.49 -0.56 29.22
CA SER A 602 8.88 0.52 30.01
C SER A 602 9.67 1.82 29.91
N GLU A 603 11.01 1.78 29.99
CA GLU A 603 11.88 2.95 29.82
C GLU A 603 11.71 3.55 28.42
N PHE A 604 11.63 2.71 27.37
CA PHE A 604 11.37 3.19 26.01
C PHE A 604 9.95 3.78 25.86
N CYS A 605 8.93 3.19 26.50
CA CYS A 605 7.58 3.75 26.55
C CYS A 605 7.54 5.11 27.26
N GLU A 606 8.29 5.28 28.35
CA GLU A 606 8.40 6.54 29.07
C GLU A 606 9.10 7.61 28.24
N GLU A 607 10.15 7.24 27.51
CA GLU A 607 10.89 8.14 26.63
C GLU A 607 10.06 8.60 25.42
N VAL A 608 9.40 7.66 24.75
CA VAL A 608 8.56 7.94 23.57
C VAL A 608 7.25 8.64 23.94
N ASN A 609 6.68 8.28 25.09
CA ASN A 609 5.51 8.90 25.74
C ASN A 609 4.16 8.87 24.97
N THR A 610 4.13 8.91 23.63
CA THR A 610 2.89 8.92 22.82
C THR A 610 2.94 7.97 21.62
N ILE A 611 1.77 7.50 21.18
CA ILE A 611 1.63 6.64 20.00
C ILE A 611 2.08 7.35 18.72
N ASP A 612 1.80 8.66 18.58
CA ASP A 612 2.22 9.43 17.41
C ASP A 612 3.75 9.55 17.32
N ARG A 613 4.43 9.75 18.46
CA ARG A 613 5.91 9.73 18.52
C ARG A 613 6.46 8.38 18.18
N LEU A 614 5.87 7.31 18.72
CA LEU A 614 6.27 5.94 18.40
C LEU A 614 6.16 5.66 16.91
N THR A 615 5.03 6.03 16.31
CA THR A 615 4.74 5.81 14.88
C THR A 615 5.67 6.64 14.00
N SER A 616 5.89 7.90 14.34
CA SER A 616 6.83 8.78 13.64
C SER A 616 8.27 8.27 13.74
N LEU A 617 8.70 7.85 14.94
CA LEU A 617 10.03 7.31 15.16
C LEU A 617 10.24 5.99 14.43
N TYR A 618 9.23 5.11 14.39
CA TYR A 618 9.25 3.88 13.61
C TYR A 618 9.46 4.14 12.12
N LEU A 619 8.65 5.02 11.52
CA LEU A 619 8.74 5.37 10.10
C LEU A 619 10.05 6.07 9.76
N LEU A 620 10.51 7.00 10.63
CA LEU A 620 11.81 7.66 10.49
C LEU A 620 12.93 6.62 10.48
N THR A 621 12.96 5.75 11.50
CA THR A 621 13.97 4.71 11.68
C THR A 621 14.00 3.76 10.49
N TYR A 622 12.83 3.36 9.99
CA TYR A 622 12.72 2.49 8.83
C TYR A 622 13.29 3.17 7.57
N CYS A 623 12.90 4.40 7.29
CA CYS A 623 13.37 5.14 6.11
C CYS A 623 14.88 5.41 6.16
N ASP A 624 15.39 5.82 7.32
CA ASP A 624 16.81 6.04 7.55
C ASP A 624 17.62 4.74 7.40
N SER A 625 17.14 3.64 8.00
CA SER A 625 17.82 2.35 7.90
C SER A 625 17.82 1.80 6.48
N LYS A 626 16.68 1.91 5.75
CA LYS A 626 16.56 1.47 4.35
C LYS A 626 17.49 2.24 3.42
N ALA A 627 17.72 3.54 3.67
CA ALA A 627 18.63 4.36 2.89
C ALA A 627 20.11 3.92 2.98
N ASN A 628 20.50 3.22 4.05
CA ASN A 628 21.85 2.63 4.22
C ASN A 628 22.07 1.34 3.40
N GLY A 629 21.04 0.83 2.72
CA GLY A 629 21.09 -0.38 1.89
C GLY A 629 20.97 -1.70 2.65
N ALA A 630 20.72 -2.79 1.91
CA ALA A 630 20.38 -4.10 2.47
C ALA A 630 21.48 -4.74 3.35
N GLN A 631 22.75 -4.36 3.15
CA GLN A 631 23.85 -4.82 4.02
C GLN A 631 23.73 -4.29 5.46
N ASN A 632 23.11 -3.12 5.62
CA ASN A 632 22.92 -2.48 6.91
C ASN A 632 21.47 -2.58 7.40
N PHE A 633 20.50 -3.04 6.60
CA PHE A 633 19.10 -3.18 7.00
C PHE A 633 18.46 -4.40 6.34
N SER A 634 18.85 -5.55 6.86
CA SER A 634 18.39 -6.89 6.52
C SER A 634 16.90 -7.10 6.83
N ASN A 635 16.33 -8.17 6.25
CA ASN A 635 14.95 -8.55 6.55
C ASN A 635 14.71 -8.93 8.02
N LEU A 636 15.73 -9.40 8.73
CA LEU A 636 15.64 -9.64 10.16
C LEU A 636 15.53 -8.32 10.94
N GLU A 637 16.30 -7.30 10.58
CA GLU A 637 16.24 -6.01 11.26
C GLU A 637 14.90 -5.32 11.01
N LYS A 638 14.37 -5.41 9.79
CA LYS A 638 13.00 -5.00 9.46
C LYS A 638 11.97 -5.71 10.35
N HIS A 639 12.07 -7.04 10.45
CA HIS A 639 11.18 -7.84 11.29
C HIS A 639 11.28 -7.43 12.77
N ASN A 640 12.49 -7.26 13.30
CA ASN A 640 12.71 -6.84 14.68
C ASN A 640 12.19 -5.43 14.96
N LEU A 641 12.41 -4.49 14.04
CA LEU A 641 11.93 -3.12 14.16
C LEU A 641 10.39 -3.07 14.18
N LYS A 642 9.75 -3.78 13.25
CA LYS A 642 8.29 -3.94 13.22
C LYS A 642 7.77 -4.56 14.52
N ARG A 643 8.38 -5.66 14.96
CA ARG A 643 7.94 -6.34 16.19
C ARG A 643 8.07 -5.45 17.42
N LEU A 644 9.16 -4.68 17.52
CA LEU A 644 9.35 -3.69 18.58
C LEU A 644 8.25 -2.63 18.56
N TYR A 645 7.93 -2.09 17.38
CA TYR A 645 6.82 -1.14 17.20
C TYR A 645 5.48 -1.71 17.70
N GLU A 646 5.13 -2.93 17.30
CA GLU A 646 3.89 -3.58 17.72
C GLU A 646 3.81 -3.78 19.24
N VAL A 647 4.89 -4.29 19.84
CA VAL A 647 4.99 -4.53 21.28
C VAL A 647 4.75 -3.24 22.06
N VAL A 648 5.45 -2.16 21.69
CA VAL A 648 5.34 -0.87 22.37
C VAL A 648 3.95 -0.25 22.13
N ARG A 649 3.41 -0.37 20.91
CA ARG A 649 2.06 0.12 20.58
C ARG A 649 0.99 -0.58 21.41
N LEU A 650 1.08 -1.91 21.58
CA LEU A 650 0.14 -2.68 22.40
C LEU A 650 0.12 -2.19 23.86
N ARG A 651 1.27 -1.77 24.41
CA ARG A 651 1.34 -1.22 25.77
C ARG A 651 0.58 0.11 25.92
N TYR A 652 0.53 0.93 24.88
CA TYR A 652 -0.27 2.16 24.91
C TYR A 652 -1.77 1.90 24.74
N VAL A 653 -2.16 0.90 23.95
CA VAL A 653 -3.58 0.60 23.65
C VAL A 653 -4.24 -0.26 24.74
N GLY A 654 -3.49 -1.14 25.40
CA GLY A 654 -3.98 -1.96 26.52
C GLY A 654 -4.78 -3.21 26.11
N GLU A 655 -4.71 -3.64 24.86
CA GLU A 655 -5.52 -4.74 24.29
C GLU A 655 -4.76 -6.07 24.10
N GLU A 656 -3.88 -6.46 25.02
CA GLU A 656 -3.08 -7.70 24.84
C GLU A 656 -3.94 -8.98 24.77
N GLU A 657 -5.03 -9.11 25.54
CA GLU A 657 -5.75 -10.39 25.72
C GLU A 657 -6.90 -10.63 24.72
N SER A 658 -7.48 -9.59 24.13
CA SER A 658 -8.66 -9.70 23.25
C SER A 658 -8.35 -10.43 21.93
N GLN A 659 -7.07 -10.50 21.56
CA GLN A 659 -6.60 -11.07 20.29
C GLN A 659 -6.27 -12.57 20.38
N TRP A 660 -6.17 -13.15 21.59
CA TRP A 660 -5.74 -14.54 21.75
C TRP A 660 -6.76 -15.57 21.28
N GLY A 661 -8.06 -15.26 21.43
CA GLY A 661 -9.15 -16.19 21.13
C GLY A 661 -9.21 -16.66 19.67
N VAL A 662 -8.49 -15.98 18.77
CA VAL A 662 -8.33 -16.40 17.36
C VAL A 662 -7.41 -17.62 17.24
N TYR A 663 -6.42 -17.77 18.12
CA TYR A 663 -5.34 -18.77 18.00
C TYR A 663 -5.51 -19.96 18.95
N ALA A 664 -5.89 -19.72 20.21
CA ALA A 664 -6.21 -20.76 21.18
C ALA A 664 -7.11 -20.18 22.30
N PRO A 665 -7.73 -21.03 23.14
CA PRO A 665 -8.51 -20.57 24.29
C PRO A 665 -7.67 -19.62 25.18
N PRO A 666 -8.20 -18.45 25.59
CA PRO A 666 -7.44 -17.49 26.41
C PRO A 666 -6.87 -18.08 27.70
N GLU A 667 -7.57 -19.01 28.35
CA GLU A 667 -7.09 -19.69 29.56
C GLU A 667 -5.82 -20.52 29.29
N GLU A 668 -5.71 -21.14 28.11
CA GLU A 668 -4.53 -21.92 27.73
C GLU A 668 -3.31 -21.01 27.52
N PHE A 669 -3.52 -19.87 26.85
CA PHE A 669 -2.52 -18.81 26.72
C PHE A 669 -2.06 -18.29 28.09
N GLN A 670 -3.00 -17.93 28.97
CA GLN A 670 -2.67 -17.40 30.30
C GLN A 670 -1.87 -18.40 31.14
N ASN A 671 -2.30 -19.66 31.18
CA ASN A 671 -1.61 -20.70 31.95
C ASN A 671 -0.19 -20.96 31.43
N PHE A 672 -0.02 -20.99 30.10
CA PHE A 672 1.29 -21.15 29.50
C PHE A 672 2.20 -19.93 29.77
N LEU A 673 1.71 -18.71 29.55
CA LEU A 673 2.49 -17.49 29.72
C LEU A 673 2.85 -17.20 31.19
N GLN A 674 2.06 -17.67 32.15
CA GLN A 674 2.41 -17.59 33.59
C GLN A 674 3.67 -18.39 33.94
N GLN A 675 3.96 -19.46 33.18
CA GLN A 675 5.12 -20.32 33.39
C GLN A 675 6.31 -19.92 32.50
N MET A 676 6.12 -18.98 31.58
CA MET A 676 7.17 -18.50 30.69
C MET A 676 7.84 -17.23 31.24
N PRO A 677 9.12 -16.97 30.92
CA PRO A 677 9.78 -15.73 31.26
C PRO A 677 9.05 -14.50 30.68
N VAL A 678 9.12 -13.36 31.35
CA VAL A 678 8.49 -12.11 30.87
C VAL A 678 9.01 -11.71 29.49
N THR A 679 10.30 -11.96 29.23
CA THR A 679 10.95 -11.71 27.92
C THR A 679 10.34 -12.53 26.78
N TYR A 680 9.79 -13.72 27.06
CA TYR A 680 9.05 -14.51 26.08
C TYR A 680 7.72 -13.85 25.72
N ARG A 681 6.98 -13.37 26.73
CA ARG A 681 5.68 -12.72 26.55
C ARG A 681 5.78 -11.46 25.67
N ILE A 682 6.88 -10.74 25.78
CA ILE A 682 7.20 -9.54 25.01
C ILE A 682 7.70 -9.92 23.61
N GLY A 683 8.64 -10.86 23.54
CA GLY A 683 9.41 -11.13 22.32
C GLY A 683 8.71 -11.97 21.25
N VAL A 684 7.68 -12.76 21.61
CA VAL A 684 7.06 -13.77 20.72
C VAL A 684 5.64 -13.36 20.34
N ALA A 685 5.26 -13.56 19.07
CA ALA A 685 3.93 -13.19 18.57
C ALA A 685 2.84 -14.16 19.05
N PRO A 686 1.58 -13.71 19.25
CA PRO A 686 0.47 -14.58 19.66
C PRO A 686 0.28 -15.83 18.78
N GLU A 687 0.43 -15.68 17.46
CA GLU A 687 0.35 -16.79 16.50
C GLU A 687 1.41 -17.89 16.79
N GLU A 688 2.64 -17.50 17.11
CA GLU A 688 3.76 -18.39 17.43
C GLU A 688 3.59 -19.04 18.80
N ILE A 689 3.07 -18.30 19.79
CA ILE A 689 2.78 -18.83 21.13
C ILE A 689 1.87 -20.06 21.04
N SER A 690 0.85 -20.03 20.17
CA SER A 690 -0.06 -21.17 19.98
C SER A 690 0.64 -22.44 19.49
N THR A 691 1.70 -22.28 18.69
CA THR A 691 2.55 -23.37 18.20
C THR A 691 3.45 -23.88 19.32
N HIS A 692 4.06 -22.98 20.08
CA HIS A 692 4.92 -23.35 21.22
C HIS A 692 4.16 -24.11 22.30
N ILE A 693 2.91 -23.75 22.62
CA ILE A 693 2.07 -24.51 23.57
C ILE A 693 2.01 -25.99 23.17
N LYS A 694 1.78 -26.29 21.89
CA LYS A 694 1.73 -27.66 21.36
C LYS A 694 3.10 -28.35 21.44
N MET A 695 4.16 -27.63 21.09
CA MET A 695 5.54 -28.16 21.15
C MET A 695 5.93 -28.55 22.58
N PHE A 696 5.66 -27.69 23.56
CA PHE A 696 5.92 -27.98 24.98
C PHE A 696 5.11 -29.18 25.46
N ALA A 697 3.81 -29.25 25.12
CA ALA A 697 2.98 -30.40 25.49
C ALA A 697 3.50 -31.73 24.90
N GLN A 698 3.99 -31.71 23.66
CA GLN A 698 4.62 -32.88 23.03
C GLN A 698 5.94 -33.26 23.71
N ALA A 699 6.83 -32.30 23.95
CA ALA A 699 8.10 -32.54 24.62
C ALA A 699 7.89 -33.09 26.05
N GLU A 700 6.93 -32.53 26.80
CA GLU A 700 6.62 -32.96 28.17
C GLU A 700 5.91 -34.33 28.22
N SER A 701 5.04 -34.65 27.25
CA SER A 701 4.32 -35.94 27.21
C SER A 701 5.20 -37.14 26.80
N THR A 702 6.31 -36.88 26.10
CA THR A 702 7.28 -37.93 25.73
C THR A 702 7.95 -38.57 26.96
N ASN A 703 7.86 -37.92 28.14
CA ASN A 703 8.27 -38.49 29.44
C ASN A 703 7.42 -39.67 29.93
N ALA A 704 6.18 -39.83 29.47
CA ALA A 704 5.23 -40.73 30.14
C ALA A 704 5.37 -42.21 29.75
N ASN A 705 5.98 -42.55 28.60
CA ASN A 705 5.81 -43.88 28.01
C ASN A 705 7.09 -44.74 27.83
N GLU A 706 8.32 -44.22 27.79
CA GLU A 706 9.53 -45.07 27.67
C GLU A 706 10.76 -44.43 28.34
N GLN A 707 11.15 -44.92 29.51
CA GLN A 707 12.26 -44.41 30.34
C GLN A 707 13.67 -44.53 29.72
N GLU A 708 13.82 -45.19 28.56
CA GLU A 708 15.11 -45.34 27.85
C GLU A 708 15.22 -44.53 26.53
N LYS A 709 14.15 -43.85 26.09
CA LYS A 709 14.17 -42.96 24.89
C LYS A 709 13.83 -41.49 25.18
N ALA A 710 13.52 -41.16 26.43
CA ALA A 710 13.00 -39.85 26.84
C ALA A 710 14.02 -38.68 26.74
N GLU A 711 15.32 -38.96 26.69
CA GLU A 711 16.37 -37.92 26.64
C GLU A 711 16.60 -37.30 25.24
N SER A 712 15.95 -37.82 24.17
CA SER A 712 16.20 -37.41 22.77
C SER A 712 15.02 -36.75 22.05
N ALA A 713 13.92 -36.47 22.76
CA ALA A 713 12.73 -35.87 22.17
C ALA A 713 12.94 -34.37 21.91
N ALA A 714 13.50 -34.03 20.76
CA ALA A 714 13.49 -32.68 20.21
C ALA A 714 12.25 -32.48 19.33
N ILE A 715 11.53 -31.39 19.52
CA ILE A 715 10.44 -30.98 18.63
C ILE A 715 10.94 -29.77 17.83
N LEU A 716 11.01 -29.92 16.51
CA LEU A 716 11.47 -28.88 15.60
C LEU A 716 10.29 -28.34 14.79
N GLN A 717 10.24 -27.02 14.65
CA GLN A 717 9.29 -26.34 13.77
C GLN A 717 10.03 -25.25 13.02
N TYR A 718 9.90 -25.23 11.69
CA TYR A 718 10.41 -24.13 10.87
C TYR A 718 9.29 -23.15 10.54
N VAL A 719 9.61 -21.86 10.59
CA VAL A 719 8.74 -20.76 10.16
C VAL A 719 9.52 -19.90 9.17
N ASP A 720 9.13 -19.94 7.90
CA ASP A 720 9.75 -19.07 6.91
C ASP A 720 9.18 -17.65 7.03
N LYS A 721 10.08 -16.68 7.15
CA LYS A 721 9.78 -15.25 7.11
C LYS A 721 10.41 -14.66 5.85
N PRO A 722 10.01 -13.45 5.41
CA PRO A 722 10.70 -12.80 4.29
C PRO A 722 12.21 -12.73 4.53
N GLY A 723 12.99 -13.42 3.70
CA GLY A 723 14.47 -13.39 3.71
C GLY A 723 15.19 -14.22 4.78
N PHE A 724 14.51 -14.91 5.69
CA PHE A 724 15.14 -15.79 6.69
C PHE A 724 14.20 -16.89 7.18
N THR A 725 14.74 -17.93 7.81
CA THR A 725 13.95 -18.99 8.45
C THR A 725 14.16 -18.93 9.96
N GLU A 726 13.08 -19.06 10.71
CA GLU A 726 13.16 -19.35 12.15
C GLU A 726 13.08 -20.86 12.38
N LEU A 727 14.02 -21.42 13.13
CA LEU A 727 13.92 -22.76 13.69
C LEU A 727 13.54 -22.64 15.17
N HIS A 728 12.38 -23.19 15.51
CA HIS A 728 11.92 -23.33 16.89
C HIS A 728 12.25 -24.76 17.34
N LEU A 729 13.13 -24.89 18.33
CA LEU A 729 13.62 -26.15 18.87
C LEU A 729 13.18 -26.29 20.34
N CYS A 730 12.21 -27.13 20.61
CA CYS A 730 11.76 -27.45 21.97
C CYS A 730 12.37 -28.78 22.41
N SER A 731 13.19 -28.78 23.45
CA SER A 731 13.90 -29.98 23.93
C SER A 731 14.33 -29.83 25.40
N HIS A 732 14.85 -30.89 25.99
CA HIS A 732 15.37 -30.85 27.35
C HIS A 732 16.60 -29.94 27.50
N ARG A 733 16.74 -29.35 28.68
CA ARG A 733 17.85 -28.47 29.02
C ARG A 733 19.19 -29.20 29.06
N ARG A 734 20.19 -28.68 28.33
CA ARG A 734 21.55 -29.24 28.29
C ARG A 734 22.62 -28.16 28.08
N ILE A 735 23.66 -28.16 28.91
CA ILE A 735 24.82 -27.26 28.74
C ILE A 735 25.50 -27.57 27.39
N GLY A 736 25.83 -26.51 26.62
CA GLY A 736 26.50 -26.63 25.33
C GLY A 736 25.58 -26.95 24.14
N LYS A 737 24.25 -26.94 24.34
CA LYS A 737 23.28 -27.17 23.25
C LYS A 737 23.38 -26.09 22.15
N LEU A 738 23.43 -24.82 22.53
CA LEU A 738 23.68 -23.70 21.61
C LEU A 738 24.93 -23.91 20.75
N HIS A 739 26.05 -24.33 21.35
CA HIS A 739 27.29 -24.65 20.64
C HIS A 739 27.12 -25.83 19.67
N THR A 740 26.38 -26.85 20.09
CA THR A 740 26.11 -28.05 19.29
C THR A 740 25.28 -27.72 18.05
N VAL A 741 24.17 -27.00 18.22
CA VAL A 741 23.26 -26.64 17.13
C VAL A 741 23.88 -25.59 16.21
N SER A 742 24.53 -24.55 16.75
CA SER A 742 25.24 -23.57 15.93
C SER A 742 26.43 -24.16 15.17
N GLY A 743 27.08 -25.19 15.71
CA GLY A 743 28.11 -25.96 14.99
C GLY A 743 27.55 -26.72 13.79
N LEU A 744 26.34 -27.27 13.92
CA LEU A 744 25.65 -27.89 12.79
C LEU A 744 25.29 -26.86 11.70
N PHE A 745 24.85 -25.67 12.08
CA PHE A 745 24.58 -24.58 11.14
C PHE A 745 25.85 -24.15 10.40
N PHE A 746 26.96 -23.96 11.13
CA PHE A 746 28.27 -23.70 10.55
C PHE A 746 28.66 -24.79 9.54
N ALA A 747 28.42 -26.06 9.87
CA ALA A 747 28.74 -27.17 8.98
C ALA A 747 28.01 -27.12 7.63
N ASN A 748 26.87 -26.42 7.56
CA ASN A 748 26.03 -26.31 6.38
C ASN A 748 26.06 -24.91 5.73
N ASN A 749 27.02 -24.04 6.10
CA ASN A 749 27.07 -22.64 5.64
C ASN A 749 25.79 -21.85 5.98
N ILE A 750 25.19 -22.16 7.13
CA ILE A 750 24.05 -21.43 7.68
C ILE A 750 24.59 -20.45 8.72
N ASP A 751 24.22 -19.19 8.55
CA ASP A 751 24.59 -18.11 9.44
C ASP A 751 23.45 -17.83 10.43
N VAL A 752 23.81 -17.68 11.71
CA VAL A 752 22.85 -17.45 12.79
C VAL A 752 22.86 -15.97 13.14
N ARG A 753 21.72 -15.31 12.97
CA ARG A 753 21.59 -13.87 13.17
C ARG A 753 20.99 -13.51 14.53
N ASP A 754 20.20 -14.40 15.12
CA ASP A 754 19.59 -14.22 16.44
C ASP A 754 19.33 -15.62 17.02
N ALA A 755 19.63 -15.81 18.31
CA ALA A 755 19.19 -17.02 19.01
C ALA A 755 18.68 -16.69 20.41
N ARG A 756 17.50 -17.22 20.74
CA ARG A 756 16.82 -16.94 22.01
C ARG A 756 16.49 -18.23 22.71
N VAL A 757 16.75 -18.31 24.01
CA VAL A 757 16.44 -19.48 24.83
C VAL A 757 15.41 -19.11 25.87
N TYR A 758 14.29 -19.81 25.87
CA TYR A 758 13.20 -19.62 26.81
C TYR A 758 12.95 -20.91 27.60
N THR A 759 13.24 -20.85 28.90
CA THR A 759 13.02 -21.98 29.81
C THR A 759 11.66 -21.81 30.51
N LYS A 760 10.81 -22.85 30.42
CA LYS A 760 9.54 -22.88 31.14
C LYS A 760 9.78 -23.20 32.62
N GLN A 761 9.18 -22.42 33.52
CA GLN A 761 9.29 -22.63 34.96
C GLN A 761 8.77 -24.02 35.35
N ASP A 762 9.42 -24.63 36.34
CA ASP A 762 9.10 -25.97 36.86
C ASP A 762 9.13 -27.11 35.82
N SER A 763 9.75 -26.89 34.65
CA SER A 763 9.97 -27.87 33.60
C SER A 763 11.47 -28.00 33.28
N ASN A 764 11.90 -29.17 32.83
CA ASN A 764 13.26 -29.36 32.29
C ASN A 764 13.31 -29.13 30.77
N VAL A 765 12.25 -28.56 30.18
CA VAL A 765 12.11 -28.28 28.76
C VAL A 765 12.40 -26.80 28.49
N GLU A 766 13.19 -26.54 27.45
CA GLU A 766 13.50 -25.21 26.96
C GLU A 766 13.19 -25.09 25.46
N LEU A 767 12.83 -23.89 25.05
CA LEU A 767 12.58 -23.51 23.66
C LEU A 767 13.74 -22.63 23.17
N GLU A 768 14.45 -23.09 22.15
CA GLU A 768 15.44 -22.30 21.44
C GLU A 768 14.86 -21.82 20.11
N ILE A 769 14.86 -20.51 19.87
CA ILE A 769 14.45 -19.92 18.59
C ILE A 769 15.72 -19.42 17.90
N TYR A 770 16.08 -20.04 16.78
CA TYR A 770 17.20 -19.66 15.93
C TYR A 770 16.69 -18.95 14.69
N ARG A 771 17.21 -17.76 14.40
CA ARG A 771 16.91 -17.04 13.16
C ARG A 771 18.11 -17.15 12.25
N VAL A 772 17.91 -17.85 11.15
CA VAL A 772 19.00 -18.33 10.31
C VAL A 772 18.81 -17.97 8.85
N VAL A 773 19.94 -17.77 8.18
CA VAL A 773 20.01 -17.54 6.74
C VAL A 773 21.04 -18.48 6.13
N HIS A 774 20.74 -19.03 4.96
CA HIS A 774 21.64 -19.86 4.19
C HIS A 774 22.49 -19.00 3.27
N GLN A 775 23.80 -19.22 3.30
CA GLN A 775 24.74 -18.55 2.40
C GLN A 775 25.56 -19.62 1.63
N PRO A 776 25.02 -20.15 0.52
CA PRO A 776 25.67 -21.21 -0.23
C PRO A 776 27.06 -20.79 -0.73
N PRO A 777 28.01 -21.72 -0.85
CA PRO A 777 29.30 -21.45 -1.47
C PRO A 777 29.11 -20.83 -2.85
N HIS A 778 29.79 -19.72 -3.13
CA HIS A 778 29.72 -18.95 -4.38
C HIS A 778 28.46 -18.11 -4.62
N HIS A 779 27.50 -18.07 -3.68
CA HIS A 779 26.39 -17.12 -3.75
C HIS A 779 26.87 -15.70 -3.40
N THR A 780 26.73 -14.78 -4.35
CA THR A 780 27.11 -13.36 -4.17
C THR A 780 25.90 -12.45 -3.93
N GLY A 781 24.69 -13.00 -3.88
CA GLY A 781 23.46 -12.27 -3.61
C GLY A 781 23.14 -12.17 -2.13
N GLU A 782 21.95 -11.66 -1.81
CA GLU A 782 21.45 -11.63 -0.43
C GLU A 782 21.30 -13.05 0.15
N PRO A 783 21.55 -13.26 1.45
CA PRO A 783 21.31 -14.54 2.11
C PRO A 783 19.87 -15.03 1.90
N LEU A 784 19.71 -16.36 1.80
CA LEU A 784 18.45 -17.00 1.45
C LEU A 784 17.80 -17.66 2.68
N PRO A 785 16.48 -17.83 2.72
CA PRO A 785 15.84 -18.74 3.66
C PRO A 785 16.30 -20.20 3.40
N LEU A 786 16.09 -21.08 4.38
CA LEU A 786 16.42 -22.49 4.24
C LEU A 786 15.48 -23.17 3.23
N ASP A 787 16.03 -24.03 2.36
CA ASP A 787 15.21 -24.87 1.50
C ASP A 787 14.72 -26.14 2.22
N GLU A 788 13.71 -26.80 1.67
CA GLU A 788 13.07 -28.00 2.25
C GLU A 788 14.00 -29.23 2.33
N GLU A 789 15.04 -29.30 1.50
CA GLU A 789 16.03 -30.38 1.60
C GLU A 789 16.95 -30.15 2.79
N LEU A 790 17.43 -28.92 2.95
CA LEU A 790 18.28 -28.51 4.06
C LEU A 790 17.55 -28.64 5.40
N LYS A 791 16.28 -28.22 5.49
CA LYS A 791 15.44 -28.40 6.70
C LYS A 791 15.34 -29.88 7.11
N ARG A 792 15.05 -30.78 6.17
CA ARG A 792 14.96 -32.23 6.44
C ARG A 792 16.29 -32.83 6.91
N ASN A 793 17.41 -32.39 6.32
CA ASN A 793 18.73 -32.84 6.74
C ASN A 793 19.09 -32.33 8.14
N LEU A 794 18.75 -31.08 8.45
CA LEU A 794 18.94 -30.51 9.78
C LEU A 794 18.12 -31.24 10.84
N ASP A 795 16.87 -31.60 10.56
CA ASP A 795 16.04 -32.37 11.50
C ASP A 795 16.72 -33.67 11.93
N LEU A 796 17.15 -34.47 10.94
CA LEU A 796 17.84 -35.72 11.20
C LEU A 796 19.12 -35.52 12.01
N ASP A 797 19.95 -34.56 11.62
CA ASP A 797 21.23 -34.29 12.29
C ASP A 797 21.03 -33.74 13.72
N ILE A 798 20.06 -32.85 13.94
CA ILE A 798 19.76 -32.30 15.28
C ILE A 798 19.28 -33.43 16.19
N HIS A 799 18.38 -34.30 15.71
CA HIS A 799 17.94 -35.45 16.48
C HIS A 799 19.11 -36.37 16.86
N SER A 800 19.97 -36.73 15.90
CA SER A 800 21.13 -37.61 16.18
C SER A 800 22.18 -36.96 17.08
N LEU A 801 22.43 -35.65 16.95
CA LEU A 801 23.36 -34.91 17.83
C LEU A 801 22.82 -34.83 19.27
N LEU A 802 21.54 -34.50 19.44
CA LEU A 802 20.92 -34.38 20.76
C LEU A 802 20.79 -35.76 21.44
N ALA A 803 20.57 -36.82 20.66
CA ALA A 803 20.59 -38.21 21.14
C ALA A 803 22.00 -38.74 21.45
N GLY A 804 23.05 -38.05 21.04
CA GLY A 804 24.44 -38.52 21.19
C GLY A 804 24.82 -39.68 20.27
N GLU A 805 24.00 -39.97 19.25
CA GLU A 805 24.28 -40.97 18.23
C GLU A 805 25.37 -40.50 17.25
N GLU A 806 25.51 -39.18 17.10
CA GLU A 806 26.49 -38.51 16.26
C GLU A 806 27.25 -37.43 17.04
N THR A 807 28.43 -37.02 16.56
CA THR A 807 29.19 -35.91 17.15
C THR A 807 29.51 -34.84 16.12
N LEU A 808 29.71 -33.59 16.57
CA LEU A 808 30.05 -32.48 15.68
C LEU A 808 31.34 -32.75 14.90
N GLU A 809 32.34 -33.39 15.50
CA GLU A 809 33.60 -33.71 14.82
C GLU A 809 33.37 -34.65 13.62
N LYS A 810 32.49 -35.64 13.78
CA LYS A 810 32.13 -36.54 12.68
C LYS A 810 31.32 -35.83 11.60
N ILE A 811 30.45 -34.90 11.97
CA ILE A 811 29.71 -34.07 10.99
C ILE A 811 30.67 -33.19 10.20
N PHE A 812 31.60 -32.50 10.88
CA PHE A 812 32.63 -31.68 10.20
C PHE A 812 33.50 -32.52 9.27
N GLN A 813 33.90 -33.73 9.68
CA GLN A 813 34.62 -34.66 8.80
C GLN A 813 33.80 -35.08 7.58
N LYS A 814 32.51 -35.43 7.74
CA LYS A 814 31.62 -35.81 6.63
C LYS A 814 31.40 -34.66 5.64
N ARG A 815 31.35 -33.41 6.14
CA ARG A 815 31.10 -32.20 5.35
C ARG A 815 32.37 -31.46 4.92
N TYR A 816 33.55 -32.00 5.22
CA TYR A 816 34.87 -31.40 4.93
C TYR A 816 35.02 -29.96 5.47
N VAL A 817 34.48 -29.72 6.66
CA VAL A 817 34.55 -28.42 7.35
C VAL A 817 35.76 -28.43 8.26
N ASP A 818 36.55 -27.35 8.22
CA ASP A 818 37.70 -27.18 9.10
C ASP A 818 37.30 -26.44 10.39
N PRO A 819 37.21 -27.13 11.54
CA PRO A 819 36.87 -26.50 12.81
C PRO A 819 38.03 -25.72 13.42
N SER A 820 39.25 -25.81 12.89
CA SER A 820 40.44 -25.13 13.42
C SER A 820 40.58 -23.68 12.93
N GLY A 821 39.62 -23.20 12.14
CA GLY A 821 39.55 -21.80 11.77
C GLY A 821 39.46 -20.93 13.02
N THR A 822 40.34 -19.93 13.14
CA THR A 822 40.24 -18.91 14.19
C THR A 822 39.48 -17.71 13.65
N TRP A 823 38.68 -17.08 14.50
CA TRP A 823 38.00 -15.82 14.22
C TRP A 823 38.69 -14.69 14.97
N ARG A 824 38.90 -13.55 14.30
CA ARG A 824 39.51 -12.40 14.96
C ARG A 824 38.53 -11.76 15.92
N VAL A 825 38.85 -11.75 17.21
CA VAL A 825 38.16 -10.98 18.25
C VAL A 825 38.93 -9.70 18.50
N ASP A 826 38.28 -8.55 18.35
CA ASP A 826 38.86 -7.22 18.50
C ASP A 826 38.69 -6.69 19.94
N ASP A 827 37.53 -6.90 20.57
CA ASP A 827 37.29 -6.53 21.97
C ASP A 827 36.22 -7.41 22.64
N VAL A 828 36.32 -7.53 23.97
CA VAL A 828 35.34 -8.21 24.83
C VAL A 828 35.02 -7.32 26.02
N THR A 829 33.74 -7.00 26.22
CA THR A 829 33.24 -6.34 27.43
C THR A 829 32.30 -7.27 28.19
N VAL A 830 32.30 -7.17 29.52
CA VAL A 830 31.44 -7.96 30.40
C VAL A 830 30.88 -7.05 31.48
N GLU A 831 29.56 -6.92 31.51
CA GLU A 831 28.85 -6.06 32.45
C GLU A 831 27.70 -6.84 33.09
N THR A 832 27.60 -6.79 34.42
CA THR A 832 26.49 -7.43 35.15
C THR A 832 25.41 -6.41 35.48
N ALA A 833 24.22 -6.61 34.91
CA ALA A 833 23.00 -5.92 35.27
C ALA A 833 22.28 -6.67 36.40
N ARG A 834 21.11 -6.18 36.85
CA ARG A 834 20.38 -6.78 37.99
C ARG A 834 19.98 -8.25 37.75
N ASN A 835 19.61 -8.60 36.52
CA ASN A 835 18.99 -9.89 36.20
C ASN A 835 19.81 -10.77 35.24
N TYR A 836 20.88 -10.23 34.65
CA TYR A 836 21.74 -10.94 33.70
C TYR A 836 23.16 -10.35 33.70
N THR A 837 24.10 -11.09 33.11
CA THR A 837 25.41 -10.59 32.69
C THR A 837 25.42 -10.46 31.18
N GLU A 838 25.72 -9.28 30.65
CA GLU A 838 25.92 -9.04 29.23
C GLU A 838 27.40 -9.20 28.90
N ILE A 839 27.69 -10.01 27.88
CA ILE A 839 29.01 -10.19 27.29
C ILE A 839 28.93 -9.67 25.86
N VAL A 840 29.62 -8.58 25.55
CA VAL A 840 29.71 -8.04 24.19
C VAL A 840 31.04 -8.43 23.59
N VAL A 841 31.01 -9.07 22.43
CA VAL A 841 32.19 -9.46 21.68
C VAL A 841 32.17 -8.74 20.35
N THR A 842 33.22 -7.98 20.05
CA THR A 842 33.40 -7.34 18.75
C THR A 842 34.53 -8.03 17.98
N GLY A 843 34.37 -8.23 16.68
CA GLY A 843 35.37 -8.94 15.87
C GLY A 843 35.03 -9.03 14.38
N GLU A 844 35.58 -10.04 13.71
CA GLU A 844 35.37 -10.31 12.29
C GLU A 844 34.00 -10.93 12.02
N GLU A 845 33.26 -10.36 11.06
CA GLU A 845 31.98 -10.92 10.59
C GLU A 845 32.21 -12.12 9.66
N LYS A 846 31.99 -13.34 10.17
CA LYS A 846 32.18 -14.59 9.41
C LYS A 846 31.31 -15.73 9.95
N ILE A 847 30.77 -16.55 9.05
CA ILE A 847 29.96 -17.73 9.41
C ILE A 847 30.73 -18.63 10.38
N GLY A 848 30.02 -19.10 11.41
CA GLY A 848 30.58 -19.95 12.48
C GLY A 848 31.07 -19.19 13.71
N TYR A 849 31.02 -17.85 13.70
CA TYR A 849 31.45 -17.05 14.85
C TYR A 849 30.64 -17.35 16.12
N LEU A 850 29.31 -17.51 16.00
CA LEU A 850 28.46 -17.92 17.11
C LEU A 850 28.86 -19.30 17.68
N HIS A 851 29.19 -20.27 16.82
CA HIS A 851 29.63 -21.60 17.25
C HIS A 851 30.93 -21.53 18.04
N TYR A 852 31.88 -20.74 17.55
CA TYR A 852 33.15 -20.49 18.20
C TYR A 852 32.97 -19.88 19.60
N LEU A 853 32.25 -18.75 19.69
CA LEU A 853 32.04 -18.04 20.95
C LEU A 853 31.19 -18.83 21.94
N SER A 854 30.09 -19.45 21.49
CA SER A 854 29.25 -20.29 22.36
C SER A 854 29.99 -21.53 22.87
N GLY A 855 30.98 -22.04 22.13
CA GLY A 855 31.88 -23.11 22.58
C GLY A 855 32.78 -22.68 23.74
N ILE A 856 33.37 -21.48 23.64
CA ILE A 856 34.16 -20.88 24.73
C ILE A 856 33.27 -20.66 25.96
N LEU A 857 32.09 -20.07 25.80
CA LEU A 857 31.16 -19.84 26.91
C LEU A 857 30.72 -21.16 27.56
N ALA A 858 30.48 -22.20 26.76
CA ALA A 858 30.14 -23.54 27.27
C ALA A 858 31.28 -24.17 28.08
N LYS A 859 32.55 -24.06 27.65
CA LYS A 859 33.72 -24.50 28.42
C LYS A 859 33.86 -23.78 29.76
N LEU A 860 33.43 -22.52 29.81
CA LEU A 860 33.43 -21.71 31.03
C LEU A 860 32.21 -21.98 31.93
N GLU A 861 31.34 -22.91 31.55
CA GLU A 861 30.07 -23.24 32.22
C GLU A 861 29.09 -22.05 32.28
N LEU A 862 29.18 -21.12 31.32
CA LEU A 862 28.27 -20.00 31.18
C LEU A 862 27.09 -20.38 30.28
N ASN A 863 25.90 -20.43 30.86
CA ASN A 863 24.68 -20.73 30.11
C ASN A 863 24.14 -19.47 29.42
N VAL A 864 24.07 -19.48 28.09
CA VAL A 864 23.53 -18.39 27.28
C VAL A 864 22.01 -18.50 27.25
N GLU A 865 21.32 -17.47 27.75
CA GLU A 865 19.85 -17.36 27.71
C GLU A 865 19.38 -16.63 26.44
N MET A 866 20.21 -15.72 25.91
CA MET A 866 19.94 -15.05 24.65
C MET A 866 21.26 -14.64 23.98
N CYS A 867 21.32 -14.69 22.66
CA CYS A 867 22.36 -14.01 21.90
C CYS A 867 21.80 -13.25 20.71
N LYS A 868 22.25 -12.01 20.54
CA LYS A 868 22.02 -11.23 19.33
C LYS A 868 23.31 -11.14 18.54
N CYS A 869 23.30 -11.59 17.30
CA CYS A 869 24.46 -11.57 16.41
C CYS A 869 24.24 -10.50 15.34
N SER A 870 25.00 -9.42 15.39
CA SER A 870 24.84 -8.31 14.46
C SER A 870 26.12 -8.10 13.66
N GLY A 871 25.99 -8.16 12.34
CA GLY A 871 27.02 -7.70 11.42
C GLY A 871 26.75 -6.27 10.98
N LEU A 872 27.71 -5.37 11.15
CA LEU A 872 27.60 -3.98 10.69
C LEU A 872 28.94 -3.53 10.13
N GLY A 873 28.99 -3.12 8.86
CA GLY A 873 30.23 -2.59 8.29
C GLY A 873 31.33 -3.64 8.04
N GLY A 874 31.02 -4.94 8.09
CA GLY A 874 32.01 -6.03 8.07
C GLY A 874 32.64 -6.33 9.44
N GLN A 875 32.06 -5.79 10.52
CA GLN A 875 32.42 -6.09 11.90
C GLN A 875 31.25 -6.80 12.59
N ALA A 876 31.53 -7.90 13.28
CA ALA A 876 30.57 -8.57 14.13
C ALA A 876 30.52 -7.88 15.51
N ILE A 877 29.32 -7.65 16.01
CA ILE A 877 29.01 -7.21 17.37
C ILE A 877 27.99 -8.19 17.93
N ASP A 878 28.48 -9.18 18.66
CA ASP A 878 27.66 -10.24 19.23
C ASP A 878 27.47 -9.98 20.73
N ARG A 879 26.21 -10.03 21.18
CA ARG A 879 25.84 -9.81 22.58
C ARG A 879 25.26 -11.10 23.14
N PHE A 880 25.90 -11.62 24.19
CA PHE A 880 25.45 -12.81 24.91
C PHE A 880 24.93 -12.40 26.28
N TYR A 881 23.72 -12.85 26.59
CA TYR A 881 23.08 -12.64 27.87
C TYR A 881 23.12 -13.96 28.63
N VAL A 882 23.86 -13.98 29.73
CA VAL A 882 24.03 -15.13 30.60
C VAL A 882 23.51 -14.82 32.01
N GLN A 883 23.42 -15.83 32.86
CA GLN A 883 23.00 -15.64 34.25
C GLN A 883 23.93 -14.65 35.01
N PRO A 884 23.43 -13.92 36.03
CA PRO A 884 24.25 -12.99 36.80
C PRO A 884 25.49 -13.66 37.39
N VAL A 885 26.67 -13.12 37.05
CA VAL A 885 27.96 -13.56 37.62
C VAL A 885 28.42 -12.61 38.71
N THR A 886 29.12 -13.13 39.70
CA THR A 886 29.59 -12.34 40.85
C THR A 886 30.76 -11.42 40.52
N ASP A 887 31.64 -11.83 39.60
CA ASP A 887 32.82 -11.06 39.17
C ASP A 887 32.89 -10.97 37.62
N PRO A 888 32.40 -9.86 37.03
CA PRO A 888 32.45 -9.65 35.58
C PRO A 888 33.88 -9.63 35.02
N GLN A 889 34.84 -9.11 35.80
CA GLN A 889 36.23 -8.97 35.35
C GLN A 889 36.94 -10.31 35.32
N GLU A 890 36.66 -11.20 36.28
CA GLU A 890 37.14 -12.58 36.25
C GLU A 890 36.63 -13.31 35.00
N VAL A 891 35.33 -13.19 34.70
CA VAL A 891 34.72 -13.80 33.51
C VAL A 891 35.36 -13.27 32.23
N ARG A 892 35.53 -11.94 32.12
CA ARG A 892 36.23 -11.33 30.98
C ARG A 892 37.63 -11.91 30.79
N GLN A 893 38.40 -12.05 31.87
CA GLN A 893 39.77 -12.56 31.78
C GLN A 893 39.82 -14.04 31.39
N ARG A 894 38.86 -14.85 31.85
CA ARG A 894 38.71 -16.25 31.45
C ARG A 894 38.39 -16.39 29.96
N ILE A 895 37.49 -15.56 29.44
CA ILE A 895 37.17 -15.52 28.00
C ILE A 895 38.43 -15.17 27.19
N LEU A 896 39.15 -14.11 27.58
CA LEU A 896 40.39 -13.71 26.89
C LEU A 896 41.47 -14.80 26.94
N THR A 897 41.51 -15.60 28.01
CA THR A 897 42.47 -16.71 28.11
C THR A 897 42.14 -17.80 27.11
N GLU A 898 40.89 -18.26 27.04
CA GLU A 898 40.43 -19.25 26.06
C GLU A 898 40.68 -18.80 24.61
N LEU A 899 40.42 -17.52 24.30
CA LEU A 899 40.68 -16.92 22.98
C LEU A 899 42.16 -16.94 22.56
N THR A 900 43.10 -17.10 23.50
CA THR A 900 44.55 -17.17 23.24
C THR A 900 45.13 -18.58 23.30
N THR A 901 44.32 -19.56 23.75
CA THR A 901 44.78 -20.94 23.99
C THR A 901 44.42 -21.89 22.83
N GLU A 902 43.49 -21.49 21.96
CA GLU A 902 43.19 -22.09 20.65
C GLU A 902 43.90 -21.33 19.52
#